data_AF-A0A370FBH1-F1
#
_entry.id   AF-A0A370FBH1-F1
#
_cell.length_a   1.000
_cell.length_b   1.000
_cell.length_c   1.000
_cell.angle_alpha   90.00
_cell.angle_beta   90.00
_cell.angle_gamma   90.00
#
_symmetry.space_group_name_H-M   'P 1'
#
loop_
_entity.id
_entity.type
_entity.pdbx_description
1 polymer ?
#
loop_
_entity_poly.entity_id
_entity_poly.type
_entity_poly.pdbx_seq_one_letter_code
_entity_poly.pdbx_strand_id
1 'polypeptide(L)'
;MSGRLDVKRILIALAASAVVTNSALAVDRPTDPANWPALKDVYQNYFLIGSTNLAASYFAANVVPGENSTAAMTLKHFNVVTPGNAMKPEFWNGGSTNPTPTFLTNLTSGINADISAANARGVKVNAHTLLWHNQSALWPAANVLTSTGGWETPWDYTTAKTNLEYYIRTVAGHFDQDPYKTYAWDVVNEAFKDSPDNPADWRNALRTGYSPEERPSRWAQAYAKGGKSWEYMYDAFFYARQNTTSLLNYNDFNDNERASKATAIASMVKEFNQRYAAESAAGKGRILLDAKGNPRPLVDVIGTQGHWDMRLNMDAFERTIKTYLEAGVNVDLTELDLAPTLGLDKGQRIQNGPEMDALFQEQGIQYAKLFSLLKEYAAGPGGRHPEYKGGVHRVTWWGMTDPGYHTNGYPWSAVGQPKEAYWATTNPEQYLIDAGLPPNGVTATFTYGGESFKARTWGGKNAQVALDISVPADTKNVVFTAANVALPAGFAVESMKFNPPDCAVSPGKPCHVTVTARGPAPKTTAVENTATFVLSFGKMTVGWMAASNALEAPLSYAEVRFSDGVTPFKQYRTTYGSDGMARASGVVELKPVPKHGRTTLVLSPQDAIAGPRGLKLERTASTEKAWRLMTRLEPGKTYMVVSGDSLFDGKPKPAALTNRTKPATTASPESLSRTAVTLNGAVLVPARNSNAPETEPALAQDNLKFVFEEAKSPAAGPYANQEGHTMQSFIHGTNVYPQIVFRGNGATGTVVAGQNSLISRQTNGQEGSQIAERSLDQAVWFNTPIDPESGDMKMFLYTEKDGVKQHYVLKDVSDGETANRDAGNAISQRQGAVGGFVAAQAQSAKEGTSVKLYAYDIEAYAVADEPTTPTTPGTTDPNTPVMPIATPFTRKGGSLGAGDLVLALAGLFGLAMVRRRRGS
;
A
#
# COMPACT_ATOMS: atom_id res chain seq x y z
N MET A 1 -72.67 50.63 17.06
CA MET A 1 -72.97 49.39 16.31
C MET A 1 -72.65 49.67 14.83
N SER A 2 -71.96 48.89 13.98
CA SER A 2 -70.93 47.82 14.06
C SER A 2 -70.42 47.54 12.61
N GLY A 3 -69.20 47.07 12.30
CA GLY A 3 -67.96 46.91 13.09
C GLY A 3 -66.93 45.92 12.47
N ARG A 4 -65.67 46.38 12.26
CA ARG A 4 -64.40 45.63 11.99
C ARG A 4 -64.10 44.95 10.61
N LEU A 5 -62.89 45.28 10.12
CA LEU A 5 -61.77 44.46 9.58
C LEU A 5 -61.80 43.74 8.20
N ASP A 6 -60.98 44.31 7.30
CA ASP A 6 -59.81 43.76 6.58
C ASP A 6 -59.85 42.62 5.53
N VAL A 7 -59.39 43.04 4.34
CA VAL A 7 -58.59 42.40 3.28
C VAL A 7 -58.22 40.91 3.39
N LYS A 8 -58.61 40.13 2.35
CA LYS A 8 -57.84 39.00 1.77
C LYS A 8 -58.42 38.54 0.42
N ARG A 9 -57.67 38.70 -0.70
CA ARG A 9 -57.89 37.94 -1.95
C ARG A 9 -56.56 37.63 -2.67
N ILE A 10 -56.05 36.45 -2.35
CA ILE A 10 -55.36 35.46 -3.21
C ILE A 10 -54.72 36.01 -4.51
N LEU A 11 -53.38 36.05 -4.52
CA LEU A 11 -52.56 35.95 -5.73
C LEU A 11 -51.88 34.57 -5.73
N ILE A 12 -52.09 33.79 -6.79
CA ILE A 12 -51.35 32.55 -7.01
C ILE A 12 -50.05 32.91 -7.73
N ALA A 13 -48.93 32.84 -7.02
CA ALA A 13 -47.61 32.92 -7.65
C ALA A 13 -47.25 31.55 -8.23
N LEU A 14 -47.12 31.46 -9.56
CA LEU A 14 -46.34 30.37 -10.15
C LEU A 14 -44.89 30.57 -9.75
N ALA A 15 -44.38 29.71 -8.87
CA ALA A 15 -42.95 29.53 -8.72
C ALA A 15 -42.42 28.88 -10.01
N ALA A 16 -41.73 29.66 -10.85
CA ALA A 16 -40.97 29.11 -11.96
C ALA A 16 -39.81 28.30 -11.38
N SER A 17 -39.97 26.98 -11.33
CA SER A 17 -38.89 26.06 -10.99
C SER A 17 -37.76 26.22 -12.00
N ALA A 18 -36.73 26.98 -11.64
CA ALA A 18 -35.49 27.03 -12.38
C ALA A 18 -34.84 25.64 -12.30
N VAL A 19 -35.02 24.84 -13.33
CA VAL A 19 -34.21 23.64 -13.56
C VAL A 19 -32.79 24.15 -13.78
N VAL A 20 -31.95 24.04 -12.75
CA VAL A 20 -30.51 24.27 -12.88
C VAL A 20 -29.98 23.14 -13.76
N THR A 21 -29.85 23.40 -15.06
CA THR A 21 -29.21 22.47 -15.98
C THR A 21 -27.74 22.35 -15.61
N ASN A 22 -27.25 21.11 -15.50
CA ASN A 22 -25.95 20.78 -14.91
C ASN A 22 -24.78 21.05 -15.89
N SER A 23 -24.81 22.20 -16.57
CA SER A 23 -24.14 22.47 -17.84
C SER A 23 -22.68 22.97 -17.72
N ALA A 24 -22.10 23.00 -16.52
CA ALA A 24 -20.88 23.77 -16.25
C ALA A 24 -19.54 23.12 -16.66
N LEU A 25 -19.56 21.90 -17.21
CA LEU A 25 -18.40 21.18 -17.80
C LEU A 25 -18.67 20.71 -19.25
N ALA A 26 -19.81 21.10 -19.83
CA ALA A 26 -20.22 20.69 -21.17
C ALA A 26 -19.63 21.64 -22.23
N VAL A 27 -18.36 21.42 -22.58
CA VAL A 27 -17.86 21.75 -23.92
C VAL A 27 -18.75 21.03 -24.95
N ASP A 28 -18.94 21.60 -26.15
CA ASP A 28 -19.58 20.91 -27.28
C ASP A 28 -18.78 19.65 -27.68
N ARG A 29 -19.08 18.54 -27.01
CA ARG A 29 -18.43 17.24 -27.21
C ARG A 29 -18.97 16.59 -28.48
N PRO A 30 -18.11 16.12 -29.40
CA PRO A 30 -18.59 15.48 -30.63
C PRO A 30 -19.47 14.26 -30.33
N THR A 31 -20.61 14.16 -31.01
CA THR A 31 -21.52 13.00 -30.93
C THR A 31 -21.08 11.84 -31.82
N ASP A 32 -20.38 12.15 -32.92
CA ASP A 32 -19.83 11.16 -33.85
C ASP A 32 -18.55 10.50 -33.27
N PRO A 33 -18.54 9.17 -33.08
CA PRO A 33 -17.37 8.44 -32.58
C PRO A 33 -16.11 8.59 -33.44
N ALA A 34 -16.23 8.95 -34.72
CA ALA A 34 -15.08 9.25 -35.57
C ALA A 34 -14.31 10.50 -35.08
N ASN A 35 -14.99 11.47 -34.46
CA ASN A 35 -14.44 12.75 -34.01
C ASN A 35 -13.96 12.75 -32.55
N TRP A 36 -14.17 11.68 -31.79
CA TRP A 36 -13.64 11.54 -30.42
C TRP A 36 -12.09 11.51 -30.39
N PRO A 37 -11.39 12.21 -29.48
CA PRO A 37 -9.92 12.14 -29.39
C PRO A 37 -9.39 10.70 -29.12
N ALA A 38 -8.52 10.20 -30.00
CA ALA A 38 -7.88 8.91 -29.79
C ALA A 38 -6.91 8.98 -28.59
N LEU A 39 -7.08 8.11 -27.59
CA LEU A 39 -6.31 8.22 -26.34
C LEU A 39 -4.81 7.98 -26.60
N LYS A 40 -4.46 7.00 -27.42
CA LYS A 40 -3.09 6.78 -27.92
C LYS A 40 -2.43 8.02 -28.52
N ASP A 41 -3.18 8.91 -29.17
CA ASP A 41 -2.65 10.11 -29.81
C ASP A 41 -2.54 11.27 -28.81
N VAL A 42 -3.46 11.37 -27.84
CA VAL A 42 -3.36 12.29 -26.69
C VAL A 42 -2.09 11.98 -25.86
N TYR A 43 -1.79 10.70 -25.66
CA TYR A 43 -0.70 10.23 -24.80
C TYR A 43 0.59 9.86 -25.53
N GLN A 44 0.69 10.06 -26.85
CA GLN A 44 1.82 9.62 -27.69
C GLN A 44 3.21 10.10 -27.21
N ASN A 45 3.28 11.27 -26.57
CA ASN A 45 4.52 11.85 -26.02
C ASN A 45 4.79 11.48 -24.55
N TYR A 46 3.94 10.65 -23.95
CA TYR A 46 3.98 10.32 -22.52
C TYR A 46 4.16 8.82 -22.29
N PHE A 47 3.19 8.00 -22.72
CA PHE A 47 3.17 6.56 -22.47
C PHE A 47 2.21 5.84 -23.43
N LEU A 48 2.36 4.52 -23.54
CA LEU A 48 1.47 3.67 -24.33
C LEU A 48 0.10 3.52 -23.66
N ILE A 49 -0.97 3.51 -24.46
CA ILE A 49 -2.35 3.29 -24.00
C ILE A 49 -2.80 1.88 -24.38
N GLY A 50 -3.42 1.14 -23.44
CA GLY A 50 -3.86 -0.25 -23.68
C GLY A 50 -5.22 -0.65 -23.10
N SER A 51 -5.69 -1.83 -23.54
CA SER A 51 -6.91 -2.49 -23.01
C SER A 51 -6.78 -4.02 -23.01
N THR A 52 -7.75 -4.75 -22.47
CA THR A 52 -7.80 -6.24 -22.51
C THR A 52 -8.47 -6.82 -23.76
N ASN A 53 -8.88 -5.98 -24.71
CA ASN A 53 -9.69 -6.35 -25.87
C ASN A 53 -8.87 -7.02 -26.99
N LEU A 54 -8.32 -8.21 -26.74
CA LEU A 54 -7.61 -9.01 -27.75
C LEU A 54 -8.52 -10.08 -28.38
N ALA A 55 -8.88 -9.88 -29.64
CA ALA A 55 -9.50 -10.88 -30.52
C ALA A 55 -9.19 -10.56 -31.99
N ALA A 56 -8.93 -11.56 -32.84
CA ALA A 56 -8.56 -11.35 -34.24
C ALA A 56 -9.61 -10.59 -35.04
N SER A 57 -10.89 -10.78 -34.71
CA SER A 57 -12.03 -10.06 -35.31
C SER A 57 -11.99 -8.55 -35.05
N TYR A 58 -11.32 -8.09 -33.99
CA TYR A 58 -11.20 -6.66 -33.67
C TYR A 58 -10.14 -5.96 -34.52
N PHE A 59 -9.26 -6.72 -35.18
CA PHE A 59 -8.16 -6.21 -35.99
C PHE A 59 -8.29 -6.59 -37.48
N ALA A 60 -9.41 -7.23 -37.88
CA ALA A 60 -9.70 -7.62 -39.25
C ALA A 60 -9.71 -6.41 -40.21
N ALA A 61 -9.33 -6.63 -41.48
CA ALA A 61 -9.08 -5.55 -42.45
C ALA A 61 -10.28 -4.62 -42.70
N ASN A 62 -11.50 -5.11 -42.52
CA ASN A 62 -12.75 -4.34 -42.64
C ASN A 62 -13.09 -3.50 -41.39
N VAL A 63 -12.35 -3.62 -40.29
CA VAL A 63 -12.53 -2.77 -39.10
C VAL A 63 -11.93 -1.39 -39.38
N VAL A 64 -12.79 -0.38 -39.47
CA VAL A 64 -12.41 1.03 -39.69
C VAL A 64 -12.34 1.75 -38.33
N PRO A 65 -11.19 2.33 -37.93
CA PRO A 65 -11.08 3.09 -36.70
C PRO A 65 -12.07 4.25 -36.67
N GLY A 66 -12.84 4.38 -35.58
CA GLY A 66 -13.84 5.45 -35.43
C GLY A 66 -15.29 5.04 -35.69
N GLU A 67 -15.56 3.86 -36.25
CA GLU A 67 -16.93 3.34 -36.30
C GLU A 67 -17.47 3.01 -34.89
N ASN A 68 -18.81 3.01 -34.74
CA ASN A 68 -19.48 2.72 -33.47
C ASN A 68 -19.50 1.20 -33.16
N SER A 69 -18.34 0.61 -32.92
CA SER A 69 -18.18 -0.79 -32.50
C SER A 69 -16.98 -0.98 -31.57
N THR A 70 -17.02 -2.02 -30.73
CA THR A 70 -15.91 -2.35 -29.80
C THR A 70 -14.59 -2.57 -30.54
N ALA A 71 -14.63 -3.22 -31.72
CA ALA A 71 -13.48 -3.43 -32.59
C ALA A 71 -12.86 -2.11 -33.07
N ALA A 72 -13.67 -1.25 -33.67
CA ALA A 72 -13.25 0.03 -34.22
C ALA A 72 -12.73 1.01 -33.15
N MET A 73 -13.38 1.04 -31.99
CA MET A 73 -12.90 1.81 -30.84
C MET A 73 -11.61 1.25 -30.25
N THR A 74 -11.47 -0.08 -30.16
CA THR A 74 -10.23 -0.70 -29.68
C THR A 74 -9.04 -0.30 -30.56
N LEU A 75 -9.19 -0.41 -31.89
CA LEU A 75 -8.15 -0.02 -32.84
C LEU A 75 -7.90 1.50 -32.87
N LYS A 76 -8.93 2.32 -32.63
CA LYS A 76 -8.81 3.78 -32.55
C LYS A 76 -8.04 4.23 -31.31
N HIS A 77 -8.36 3.71 -30.11
CA HIS A 77 -7.89 4.31 -28.87
C HIS A 77 -6.60 3.71 -28.29
N PHE A 78 -6.20 2.47 -28.64
CA PHE A 78 -5.10 1.75 -27.96
C PHE A 78 -3.90 1.44 -28.87
N ASN A 79 -2.69 1.42 -28.28
CA ASN A 79 -1.44 0.93 -28.87
C ASN A 79 -1.07 -0.49 -28.43
N VAL A 80 -1.63 -0.95 -27.30
CA VAL A 80 -1.28 -2.22 -26.65
C VAL A 80 -2.55 -2.97 -26.26
N VAL A 81 -2.55 -4.29 -26.33
CA VAL A 81 -3.58 -5.13 -25.71
C VAL A 81 -3.01 -6.24 -24.84
N THR A 82 -3.75 -6.64 -23.81
CA THR A 82 -3.39 -7.73 -22.89
C THR A 82 -4.45 -8.85 -22.99
N PRO A 83 -4.09 -10.12 -23.26
CA PRO A 83 -5.03 -11.23 -23.17
C PRO A 83 -5.36 -11.51 -21.70
N GLY A 84 -6.52 -11.05 -21.23
CA GLY A 84 -6.89 -11.15 -19.81
C GLY A 84 -7.00 -12.59 -19.26
N ASN A 85 -7.03 -13.62 -20.11
CA ASN A 85 -7.00 -15.02 -19.68
C ASN A 85 -6.17 -15.96 -20.57
N ALA A 86 -6.19 -15.80 -21.90
CA ALA A 86 -5.69 -16.81 -22.86
C ALA A 86 -4.19 -17.15 -22.79
N MET A 87 -3.39 -16.45 -21.98
CA MET A 87 -1.96 -16.70 -21.76
C MET A 87 -1.62 -17.08 -20.31
N LYS A 88 -2.61 -17.39 -19.46
CA LYS A 88 -2.41 -17.79 -18.06
C LYS A 88 -1.93 -19.26 -17.92
N PRO A 89 -1.32 -19.65 -16.78
CA PRO A 89 -0.67 -20.97 -16.66
C PRO A 89 -1.62 -22.18 -16.62
N GLU A 90 -2.92 -22.02 -16.42
CA GLU A 90 -3.91 -23.11 -16.35
C GLU A 90 -3.97 -23.98 -17.61
N PHE A 91 -3.60 -23.44 -18.77
CA PHE A 91 -3.57 -24.17 -20.04
C PHE A 91 -2.35 -25.10 -20.18
N TRP A 92 -1.48 -25.16 -19.17
CA TRP A 92 -0.27 -25.95 -19.13
C TRP A 92 -0.40 -27.15 -18.16
N ASN A 93 0.11 -28.32 -18.56
CA ASN A 93 -0.14 -29.59 -17.87
C ASN A 93 1.03 -30.60 -17.88
N GLY A 94 2.25 -30.23 -18.28
CA GLY A 94 3.35 -31.20 -18.43
C GLY A 94 4.77 -30.62 -18.37
N GLY A 95 5.73 -31.41 -17.87
CA GLY A 95 7.12 -30.99 -17.75
C GLY A 95 8.03 -31.42 -18.90
N SER A 96 9.33 -31.22 -18.71
CA SER A 96 10.39 -31.54 -19.68
C SER A 96 10.45 -33.02 -20.10
N THR A 97 9.79 -33.90 -19.34
CA THR A 97 9.64 -35.34 -19.62
C THR A 97 8.49 -35.68 -20.57
N ASN A 98 7.65 -34.72 -20.96
CA ASN A 98 6.60 -34.92 -21.96
C ASN A 98 7.06 -34.40 -23.35
N PRO A 99 7.34 -35.29 -24.33
CA PRO A 99 7.87 -34.89 -25.64
C PRO A 99 6.81 -34.34 -26.61
N THR A 100 5.51 -34.60 -26.37
CA THR A 100 4.40 -34.14 -27.23
C THR A 100 3.24 -33.58 -26.39
N PRO A 101 3.47 -32.50 -25.63
CA PRO A 101 2.49 -32.01 -24.67
C PRO A 101 1.36 -31.21 -25.32
N THR A 102 0.14 -31.43 -24.84
CA THR A 102 -1.11 -30.84 -25.38
C THR A 102 -1.22 -29.32 -25.19
N PHE A 103 -0.33 -28.69 -24.42
CA PHE A 103 -0.27 -27.23 -24.35
C PHE A 103 0.31 -26.60 -25.63
N LEU A 104 1.12 -27.32 -26.42
CA LEU A 104 1.69 -26.76 -27.66
C LEU A 104 0.60 -26.44 -28.68
N THR A 105 -0.46 -27.26 -28.72
CA THR A 105 -1.64 -26.94 -29.55
C THR A 105 -2.37 -25.69 -29.06
N ASN A 106 -2.42 -25.42 -27.74
CA ASN A 106 -3.02 -24.20 -27.17
C ASN A 106 -2.20 -22.95 -27.51
N LEU A 107 -0.87 -23.05 -27.66
CA LEU A 107 -0.06 -21.93 -28.19
C LEU A 107 -0.39 -21.61 -29.66
N THR A 108 -0.83 -22.61 -30.43
CA THR A 108 -1.07 -22.47 -31.88
C THR A 108 -2.53 -22.20 -32.27
N SER A 109 -3.52 -22.50 -31.42
CA SER A 109 -4.94 -22.30 -31.72
C SER A 109 -5.50 -21.03 -31.06
N GLY A 110 -6.18 -20.19 -31.84
CA GLY A 110 -6.75 -18.91 -31.36
C GLY A 110 -5.69 -17.84 -31.11
N ILE A 111 -4.94 -17.97 -30.02
CA ILE A 111 -4.08 -16.89 -29.48
C ILE A 111 -3.00 -16.41 -30.46
N ASN A 112 -2.36 -17.33 -31.21
CA ASN A 112 -1.41 -16.96 -32.26
C ASN A 112 -2.07 -16.09 -33.35
N ALA A 113 -3.31 -16.37 -33.73
CA ALA A 113 -4.05 -15.59 -34.72
C ALA A 113 -4.47 -14.22 -34.16
N ASP A 114 -4.92 -14.17 -32.90
CA ASP A 114 -5.28 -12.92 -32.22
C ASP A 114 -4.08 -11.96 -32.12
N ILE A 115 -2.93 -12.45 -31.63
CA ILE A 115 -1.70 -11.66 -31.52
C ILE A 115 -1.19 -11.23 -32.90
N SER A 116 -1.21 -12.13 -33.89
CA SER A 116 -0.80 -11.80 -35.26
C SER A 116 -1.68 -10.72 -35.88
N ALA A 117 -2.99 -10.75 -35.63
CA ALA A 117 -3.92 -9.75 -36.14
C ALA A 117 -3.70 -8.38 -35.47
N ALA A 118 -3.46 -8.34 -34.15
CA ALA A 118 -3.08 -7.11 -33.44
C ALA A 118 -1.76 -6.52 -34.00
N ASN A 119 -0.71 -7.33 -34.09
CA ASN A 119 0.59 -6.92 -34.62
C ASN A 119 0.50 -6.45 -36.08
N ALA A 120 -0.32 -7.09 -36.92
CA ALA A 120 -0.57 -6.67 -38.31
C ALA A 120 -1.27 -5.29 -38.42
N ARG A 121 -1.90 -4.80 -37.35
CA ARG A 121 -2.42 -3.42 -37.25
C ARG A 121 -1.53 -2.49 -36.41
N GLY A 122 -0.30 -2.90 -36.09
CA GLY A 122 0.67 -2.14 -35.30
C GLY A 122 0.37 -2.10 -33.80
N VAL A 123 -0.63 -2.86 -33.32
CA VAL A 123 -1.01 -2.95 -31.92
C VAL A 123 -0.17 -4.01 -31.24
N LYS A 124 0.53 -3.62 -30.18
CA LYS A 124 1.45 -4.49 -29.42
C LYS A 124 0.68 -5.40 -28.46
N VAL A 125 1.28 -6.51 -28.05
CA VAL A 125 0.69 -7.38 -27.01
C VAL A 125 1.56 -7.43 -25.76
N ASN A 126 0.99 -7.09 -24.60
CA ASN A 126 1.55 -7.43 -23.29
C ASN A 126 1.00 -8.80 -22.90
N ALA A 127 1.89 -9.77 -22.66
CA ALA A 127 1.50 -11.14 -22.35
C ALA A 127 1.40 -11.38 -20.84
N HIS A 128 0.26 -11.94 -20.43
CA HIS A 128 -0.13 -12.10 -19.03
C HIS A 128 -0.67 -13.52 -18.80
N THR A 129 0.00 -14.38 -18.02
CA THR A 129 1.25 -14.21 -17.26
C THR A 129 1.96 -15.56 -17.14
N LEU A 130 3.30 -15.59 -17.02
CA LEU A 130 4.04 -16.85 -16.93
C LEU A 130 3.88 -17.54 -15.57
N LEU A 131 4.06 -16.81 -14.46
CA LEU A 131 3.97 -17.40 -13.12
C LEU A 131 2.93 -16.67 -12.28
N TRP A 132 1.90 -17.41 -11.87
CA TRP A 132 0.91 -16.94 -10.94
C TRP A 132 0.57 -18.04 -9.92
N HIS A 133 -0.03 -17.65 -8.80
CA HIS A 133 -0.52 -18.58 -7.80
C HIS A 133 -1.97 -19.04 -8.11
N ASN A 134 -2.74 -18.21 -8.83
CA ASN A 134 -4.11 -18.46 -9.27
C ASN A 134 -4.13 -18.89 -10.76
N GLN A 135 -5.28 -19.39 -11.26
CA GLN A 135 -5.47 -19.90 -12.64
C GLN A 135 -4.26 -20.71 -13.13
N SER A 136 -3.87 -21.68 -12.31
CA SER A 136 -2.62 -22.44 -12.47
C SER A 136 -2.78 -23.93 -12.10
N ALA A 137 -4.02 -24.44 -11.95
CA ALA A 137 -4.32 -25.69 -11.23
C ALA A 137 -3.40 -26.90 -11.53
N LEU A 138 -2.96 -27.06 -12.78
CA LEU A 138 -2.11 -28.17 -13.24
C LEU A 138 -0.61 -27.84 -13.35
N TRP A 139 -0.21 -26.56 -13.23
CA TRP A 139 1.17 -26.10 -13.40
C TRP A 139 1.62 -25.05 -12.36
N PRO A 140 2.72 -25.24 -11.60
CA PRO A 140 3.53 -26.46 -11.49
C PRO A 140 2.68 -27.62 -10.94
N ALA A 141 3.26 -28.78 -10.62
CA ALA A 141 2.46 -29.94 -10.19
C ALA A 141 1.39 -29.62 -9.13
N ALA A 142 0.21 -30.23 -9.27
CA ALA A 142 -0.85 -30.12 -8.28
C ALA A 142 -0.36 -30.59 -6.91
N ASN A 143 -0.83 -29.94 -5.83
CA ASN A 143 -0.48 -30.37 -4.50
C ASN A 143 -1.10 -31.74 -4.20
N VAL A 144 -0.35 -32.60 -3.52
CA VAL A 144 -0.77 -33.93 -3.08
C VAL A 144 -0.84 -33.98 -1.56
N LEU A 145 -1.70 -34.86 -1.03
CA LEU A 145 -1.78 -35.14 0.40
C LEU A 145 -0.60 -36.03 0.82
N THR A 146 0.19 -35.58 1.79
CA THR A 146 1.28 -36.36 2.38
C THR A 146 0.77 -37.43 3.32
N SER A 147 1.61 -38.42 3.63
CA SER A 147 1.35 -39.42 4.69
C SER A 147 1.15 -38.80 6.08
N THR A 148 1.58 -37.56 6.29
CA THR A 148 1.39 -36.77 7.52
C THR A 148 0.16 -35.85 7.48
N GLY A 149 -0.68 -35.94 6.44
CA GLY A 149 -1.92 -35.16 6.32
C GLY A 149 -1.77 -33.71 5.85
N GLY A 150 -0.55 -33.28 5.51
CA GLY A 150 -0.28 -31.97 4.91
C GLY A 150 -0.44 -31.97 3.38
N TRP A 151 -0.57 -30.80 2.77
CA TRP A 151 -0.61 -30.65 1.31
C TRP A 151 0.68 -30.01 0.79
N GLU A 152 1.31 -30.62 -0.20
CA GLU A 152 2.57 -30.10 -0.78
C GLU A 152 2.68 -30.33 -2.28
N THR A 153 3.52 -29.53 -2.96
CA THR A 153 3.91 -29.79 -4.36
C THR A 153 4.88 -30.99 -4.43
N PRO A 154 4.61 -32.03 -5.24
CA PRO A 154 5.38 -33.29 -5.26
C PRO A 154 6.72 -33.23 -6.03
N TRP A 155 7.28 -32.05 -6.29
CA TRP A 155 8.57 -31.88 -6.97
C TRP A 155 9.67 -31.45 -6.00
N ASP A 156 10.88 -31.96 -6.20
CA ASP A 156 12.09 -31.43 -5.56
C ASP A 156 12.60 -30.16 -6.26
N TYR A 157 13.62 -29.51 -5.67
CA TYR A 157 14.25 -28.31 -6.22
C TYR A 157 14.76 -28.51 -7.66
N THR A 158 15.43 -29.64 -7.94
CA THR A 158 16.02 -29.93 -9.26
C THR A 158 14.94 -30.07 -10.34
N THR A 159 13.88 -30.82 -10.04
CA THR A 159 12.73 -31.03 -10.95
C THR A 159 12.00 -29.72 -11.18
N ALA A 160 11.78 -28.93 -10.12
CA ALA A 160 11.13 -27.62 -10.23
C ALA A 160 11.96 -26.65 -11.09
N LYS A 161 13.26 -26.54 -10.86
CA LYS A 161 14.15 -25.67 -11.64
C LYS A 161 14.21 -26.06 -13.12
N THR A 162 14.38 -27.35 -13.40
CA THR A 162 14.40 -27.90 -14.78
C THR A 162 13.08 -27.64 -15.51
N ASN A 163 11.94 -27.87 -14.84
CA ASN A 163 10.62 -27.64 -15.43
C ASN A 163 10.29 -26.15 -15.62
N LEU A 164 10.76 -25.28 -14.72
CA LEU A 164 10.61 -23.83 -14.85
C LEU A 164 11.36 -23.30 -16.07
N GLU A 165 12.62 -23.70 -16.24
CA GLU A 165 13.44 -23.34 -17.41
C GLU A 165 12.78 -23.83 -18.71
N TYR A 166 12.37 -25.10 -18.75
CA TYR A 166 11.70 -25.69 -19.90
C TYR A 166 10.40 -24.94 -20.27
N TYR A 167 9.57 -24.63 -19.28
CA TYR A 167 8.32 -23.88 -19.46
C TYR A 167 8.58 -22.50 -20.05
N ILE A 168 9.43 -21.69 -19.40
CA ILE A 168 9.67 -20.31 -19.81
C ILE A 168 10.37 -20.25 -21.17
N ARG A 169 11.36 -21.12 -21.42
CA ARG A 169 12.00 -21.21 -22.74
C ARG A 169 10.98 -21.52 -23.84
N THR A 170 10.05 -22.42 -23.58
CA THR A 170 9.05 -22.83 -24.57
C THR A 170 8.01 -21.74 -24.81
N VAL A 171 7.44 -21.14 -23.75
CA VAL A 171 6.39 -20.12 -23.89
C VAL A 171 6.96 -18.78 -24.33
N ALA A 172 7.92 -18.21 -23.59
CA ALA A 172 8.46 -16.89 -23.90
C ALA A 172 9.23 -16.88 -25.23
N GLY A 173 9.93 -17.98 -25.56
CA GLY A 173 10.66 -18.15 -26.82
C GLY A 173 9.78 -18.42 -28.05
N HIS A 174 8.59 -19.01 -27.86
CA HIS A 174 7.56 -19.08 -28.92
C HIS A 174 7.08 -17.67 -29.28
N PHE A 175 6.73 -16.87 -28.27
CA PHE A 175 6.21 -15.51 -28.45
C PHE A 175 7.29 -14.41 -28.61
N ASP A 176 8.56 -14.74 -28.89
CA ASP A 176 9.59 -13.79 -29.34
C ASP A 176 9.69 -13.70 -30.88
N GLN A 177 8.82 -14.42 -31.61
CA GLN A 177 8.84 -14.62 -33.06
C GLN A 177 7.68 -13.92 -33.78
N ASP A 178 7.96 -13.33 -34.93
CA ASP A 178 6.92 -12.77 -35.80
C ASP A 178 6.12 -13.88 -36.53
N PRO A 179 4.83 -13.66 -36.85
CA PRO A 179 4.05 -12.44 -36.64
C PRO A 179 3.38 -12.31 -35.26
N TYR A 180 3.49 -13.32 -34.38
CA TYR A 180 2.82 -13.37 -33.06
C TYR A 180 3.75 -12.94 -31.90
N LYS A 181 4.65 -11.99 -32.16
CA LYS A 181 5.61 -11.50 -31.17
C LYS A 181 4.94 -10.68 -30.06
N THR A 182 5.35 -10.92 -28.82
CA THR A 182 4.91 -10.18 -27.64
C THR A 182 5.88 -9.06 -27.28
N TYR A 183 5.33 -7.90 -26.91
CA TYR A 183 6.09 -6.69 -26.58
C TYR A 183 6.62 -6.70 -25.14
N ALA A 184 5.82 -7.22 -24.21
CA ALA A 184 6.13 -7.30 -22.79
C ALA A 184 5.54 -8.59 -22.21
N TRP A 185 6.07 -9.02 -21.06
CA TRP A 185 5.63 -10.19 -20.29
C TRP A 185 5.49 -9.84 -18.81
N ASP A 186 4.33 -10.10 -18.24
CA ASP A 186 4.16 -10.25 -16.80
C ASP A 186 4.76 -11.60 -16.40
N VAL A 187 6.02 -11.60 -15.93
CA VAL A 187 6.78 -12.84 -15.67
C VAL A 187 6.34 -13.50 -14.38
N VAL A 188 6.13 -12.69 -13.33
CA VAL A 188 5.60 -13.13 -12.04
C VAL A 188 4.49 -12.17 -11.63
N ASN A 189 3.34 -12.73 -11.25
CA ASN A 189 2.16 -12.01 -10.83
C ASN A 189 1.84 -12.31 -9.35
N GLU A 190 1.56 -11.26 -8.57
CA GLU A 190 0.97 -11.30 -7.21
C GLU A 190 1.70 -12.21 -6.20
N ALA A 191 3.02 -12.07 -6.11
CA ALA A 191 3.85 -12.86 -5.21
C ALA A 191 3.87 -12.34 -3.76
N PHE A 192 3.49 -11.09 -3.50
CA PHE A 192 3.55 -10.47 -2.18
C PHE A 192 2.24 -10.53 -1.40
N LYS A 193 2.35 -10.59 -0.07
CA LYS A 193 1.26 -10.34 0.89
C LYS A 193 0.79 -8.90 0.78
N ASP A 194 -0.42 -8.66 1.25
CA ASP A 194 -1.04 -7.34 1.15
C ASP A 194 -0.61 -6.43 2.31
N SER A 195 -0.36 -6.96 3.51
CA SER A 195 0.15 -6.15 4.64
C SER A 195 1.46 -6.71 5.22
N PRO A 196 2.58 -6.65 4.47
CA PRO A 196 3.87 -7.17 4.93
C PRO A 196 4.47 -6.30 6.03
N ASP A 197 4.96 -6.97 7.09
CA ASP A 197 5.32 -6.32 8.36
C ASP A 197 6.71 -5.67 8.37
N ASN A 198 7.68 -6.29 7.69
CA ASN A 198 8.99 -5.70 7.41
C ASN A 198 9.16 -5.67 5.89
N PRO A 199 8.93 -4.52 5.23
CA PRO A 199 8.98 -4.45 3.79
C PRO A 199 10.40 -4.55 3.22
N ALA A 200 11.42 -4.24 4.03
CA ALA A 200 12.80 -4.31 3.57
C ALA A 200 13.29 -5.77 3.48
N ASP A 201 12.75 -6.67 4.32
CA ASP A 201 12.90 -8.12 4.16
C ASP A 201 11.84 -8.67 3.20
N TRP A 202 12.00 -8.36 1.90
CA TRP A 202 11.04 -8.71 0.85
C TRP A 202 10.72 -10.21 0.78
N ARG A 203 11.62 -11.08 1.25
CA ARG A 203 11.44 -12.55 1.29
C ARG A 203 10.35 -12.97 2.27
N ASN A 204 10.26 -12.29 3.41
CA ASN A 204 9.18 -12.49 4.38
C ASN A 204 7.86 -11.80 3.99
N ALA A 205 7.94 -10.80 3.10
CA ALA A 205 6.79 -10.14 2.51
C ALA A 205 6.07 -10.96 1.42
N LEU A 206 6.65 -12.09 0.98
CA LEU A 206 6.00 -13.01 0.03
C LEU A 206 4.79 -13.73 0.63
N ARG A 207 3.86 -14.16 -0.23
CA ARG A 207 2.73 -15.04 0.13
C ARG A 207 3.24 -16.36 0.68
N THR A 208 2.84 -16.69 1.92
CA THR A 208 3.24 -17.89 2.67
C THR A 208 2.05 -18.42 3.46
N GLY A 209 1.94 -19.74 3.63
CA GLY A 209 0.85 -20.37 4.37
C GLY A 209 0.27 -21.52 3.57
N TYR A 210 -1.05 -21.55 3.42
CA TYR A 210 -1.77 -22.62 2.72
C TYR A 210 -2.82 -22.06 1.73
N SER A 211 -3.29 -22.92 0.84
CA SER A 211 -4.31 -22.63 -0.18
C SER A 211 -5.68 -23.12 0.31
N PRO A 212 -6.81 -22.43 -0.01
CA PRO A 212 -6.97 -21.30 -0.94
C PRO A 212 -6.81 -19.89 -0.35
N GLU A 213 -6.51 -19.71 0.94
CA GLU A 213 -6.51 -18.38 1.58
C GLU A 213 -5.25 -17.53 1.29
N GLU A 214 -4.06 -17.97 1.68
CA GLU A 214 -2.80 -17.20 1.51
C GLU A 214 -2.16 -17.41 0.13
N ARG A 215 -2.59 -18.48 -0.57
CA ARG A 215 -2.19 -18.86 -1.93
C ARG A 215 -0.68 -18.70 -2.22
N PRO A 216 0.20 -19.32 -1.42
CA PRO A 216 1.62 -19.33 -1.74
C PRO A 216 1.86 -19.97 -3.11
N SER A 217 2.83 -19.45 -3.85
CA SER A 217 3.25 -20.05 -5.12
C SER A 217 3.71 -21.49 -4.88
N ARG A 218 3.18 -22.44 -5.65
CA ARG A 218 3.64 -23.84 -5.63
C ARG A 218 5.06 -24.01 -6.16
N TRP A 219 5.55 -23.05 -6.96
CA TRP A 219 6.98 -22.97 -7.27
C TRP A 219 7.82 -22.74 -6.02
N ALA A 220 7.35 -21.89 -5.09
CA ALA A 220 8.05 -21.66 -3.82
C ALA A 220 8.08 -22.91 -2.93
N GLN A 221 6.97 -23.67 -2.90
CA GLN A 221 6.91 -24.96 -2.18
C GLN A 221 7.90 -25.98 -2.74
N ALA A 222 7.97 -26.13 -4.06
CA ALA A 222 8.90 -27.06 -4.69
C ALA A 222 10.37 -26.60 -4.57
N TYR A 223 10.64 -25.30 -4.70
CA TYR A 223 11.99 -24.74 -4.54
C TYR A 223 12.52 -24.89 -3.11
N ALA A 224 11.66 -24.84 -2.09
CA ALA A 224 12.05 -25.07 -0.70
C ALA A 224 12.60 -26.48 -0.43
N LYS A 225 12.33 -27.47 -1.31
CA LYS A 225 12.80 -28.85 -1.18
C LYS A 225 14.22 -29.02 -1.73
N GLY A 226 15.18 -28.40 -1.06
CA GLY A 226 16.62 -28.45 -1.39
C GLY A 226 17.21 -27.12 -1.89
N GLY A 227 16.40 -26.06 -1.95
CA GLY A 227 16.85 -24.71 -2.28
C GLY A 227 16.07 -23.64 -1.50
N LYS A 228 16.25 -22.39 -1.90
CA LYS A 228 15.60 -21.22 -1.31
C LYS A 228 14.24 -20.98 -1.97
N SER A 229 13.18 -20.87 -1.16
CA SER A 229 11.78 -20.81 -1.63
C SER A 229 11.46 -19.60 -2.52
N TRP A 230 12.23 -18.52 -2.49
CA TRP A 230 12.00 -17.31 -3.30
C TRP A 230 12.81 -17.29 -4.62
N GLU A 231 13.80 -18.16 -4.80
CA GLU A 231 14.71 -18.09 -5.97
C GLU A 231 14.02 -18.39 -7.30
N TYR A 232 12.86 -19.06 -7.28
CA TYR A 232 12.07 -19.34 -8.49
C TYR A 232 11.71 -18.07 -9.26
N MET A 233 11.59 -16.92 -8.59
CA MET A 233 11.30 -15.65 -9.26
C MET A 233 12.54 -15.12 -9.99
N TYR A 234 13.72 -15.15 -9.35
CA TYR A 234 14.96 -14.75 -10.02
C TYR A 234 15.25 -15.65 -11.22
N ASP A 235 15.17 -16.97 -11.01
CA ASP A 235 15.34 -17.97 -12.07
C ASP A 235 14.31 -17.74 -13.20
N ALA A 236 13.04 -17.43 -12.88
CA ALA A 236 12.02 -17.14 -13.89
C ALA A 236 12.36 -15.93 -14.76
N PHE A 237 12.71 -14.80 -14.15
CA PHE A 237 13.16 -13.62 -14.90
C PHE A 237 14.44 -13.89 -15.69
N PHE A 238 15.40 -14.63 -15.11
CA PHE A 238 16.65 -14.99 -15.78
C PHE A 238 16.39 -15.83 -17.03
N TYR A 239 15.56 -16.88 -16.95
CA TYR A 239 15.18 -17.71 -18.10
C TYR A 239 14.37 -16.92 -19.12
N ALA A 240 13.49 -16.00 -18.70
CA ALA A 240 12.76 -15.13 -19.62
C ALA A 240 13.73 -14.23 -20.39
N ARG A 241 14.69 -13.60 -19.71
CA ARG A 241 15.73 -12.77 -20.34
C ARG A 241 16.61 -13.53 -21.33
N GLN A 242 16.84 -14.83 -21.12
CA GLN A 242 17.56 -15.65 -22.11
C GLN A 242 16.72 -15.81 -23.39
N ASN A 243 15.42 -16.08 -23.23
CA ASN A 243 14.58 -16.64 -24.29
C ASN A 243 13.65 -15.64 -25.00
N THR A 244 13.50 -14.41 -24.51
CA THR A 244 12.74 -13.35 -25.20
C THR A 244 13.40 -11.97 -25.20
N THR A 245 13.12 -11.15 -26.21
CA THR A 245 13.48 -9.73 -26.27
C THR A 245 12.46 -8.78 -25.63
N SER A 246 11.27 -9.26 -25.27
CA SER A 246 10.20 -8.48 -24.63
C SER A 246 10.66 -7.74 -23.36
N LEU A 247 9.92 -6.71 -22.95
CA LEU A 247 10.07 -6.15 -21.59
C LEU A 247 9.62 -7.19 -20.56
N LEU A 248 10.35 -7.28 -19.44
CA LEU A 248 10.03 -8.21 -18.36
C LEU A 248 9.49 -7.43 -17.16
N ASN A 249 8.23 -7.73 -16.81
CA ASN A 249 7.47 -7.04 -15.78
C ASN A 249 7.25 -7.94 -14.55
N TYR A 250 7.28 -7.33 -13.36
CA TYR A 250 6.71 -7.87 -12.13
C TYR A 250 5.36 -7.18 -11.88
N ASN A 251 4.26 -7.92 -11.71
CA ASN A 251 2.90 -7.34 -11.64
C ASN A 251 2.20 -7.67 -10.30
N ASP A 252 1.56 -6.70 -9.65
CA ASP A 252 0.85 -6.90 -8.37
C ASP A 252 -0.19 -5.80 -8.10
N PHE A 253 -1.01 -5.97 -7.05
CA PHE A 253 -2.08 -5.05 -6.64
C PHE A 253 -1.94 -4.51 -5.21
N ASN A 254 -2.80 -3.56 -4.81
CA ASN A 254 -2.87 -2.90 -3.48
C ASN A 254 -1.56 -2.25 -2.99
N ASP A 255 -0.53 -2.19 -3.83
CA ASP A 255 0.75 -1.57 -3.55
C ASP A 255 0.63 -0.05 -3.37
N ASN A 256 -0.30 0.60 -4.09
CA ASN A 256 -0.68 2.00 -3.88
C ASN A 256 -1.29 2.27 -2.49
N GLU A 257 -1.97 1.28 -1.91
CA GLU A 257 -2.61 1.36 -0.58
C GLU A 257 -1.65 0.93 0.54
N ARG A 258 -0.51 0.35 0.15
CA ARG A 258 0.43 -0.34 1.03
C ARG A 258 1.85 0.00 0.64
N ALA A 259 2.31 1.14 1.16
CA ALA A 259 3.70 1.57 1.05
C ALA A 259 4.71 0.49 1.48
N SER A 260 4.35 -0.41 2.41
CA SER A 260 5.17 -1.57 2.76
C SER A 260 5.23 -2.60 1.61
N LYS A 261 4.11 -2.96 0.99
CA LYS A 261 4.09 -3.85 -0.19
C LYS A 261 4.91 -3.26 -1.35
N ALA A 262 4.70 -1.98 -1.69
CA ALA A 262 5.49 -1.29 -2.70
C ALA A 262 7.00 -1.28 -2.38
N THR A 263 7.38 -0.99 -1.13
CA THR A 263 8.79 -1.01 -0.69
C THR A 263 9.40 -2.41 -0.80
N ALA A 264 8.63 -3.47 -0.53
CA ALA A 264 9.09 -4.85 -0.66
C ALA A 264 9.30 -5.29 -2.11
N ILE A 265 8.36 -4.94 -3.00
CA ILE A 265 8.47 -5.17 -4.45
C ILE A 265 9.70 -4.42 -5.01
N ALA A 266 9.86 -3.14 -4.68
CA ALA A 266 11.00 -2.33 -5.07
C ALA A 266 12.34 -2.92 -4.59
N SER A 267 12.39 -3.43 -3.35
CA SER A 267 13.57 -4.05 -2.76
C SER A 267 13.97 -5.34 -3.48
N MET A 268 13.00 -6.20 -3.81
CA MET A 268 13.25 -7.41 -4.62
C MET A 268 13.79 -7.06 -6.00
N VAL A 269 13.14 -6.13 -6.71
CA VAL A 269 13.53 -5.74 -8.08
C VAL A 269 14.92 -5.11 -8.11
N LYS A 270 15.24 -4.26 -7.12
CA LYS A 270 16.58 -3.68 -6.96
C LYS A 270 17.63 -4.76 -6.73
N GLU A 271 17.36 -5.75 -5.87
CA GLU A 271 18.28 -6.87 -5.64
C GLU A 271 18.49 -7.73 -6.89
N PHE A 272 17.40 -8.08 -7.60
CA PHE A 272 17.45 -8.87 -8.83
C PHE A 272 18.27 -8.16 -9.91
N ASN A 273 18.04 -6.86 -10.10
CA ASN A 273 18.76 -6.07 -11.09
C ASN A 273 20.25 -5.88 -10.74
N GLN A 274 20.59 -5.74 -9.46
CA GLN A 274 21.99 -5.69 -9.00
C GLN A 274 22.70 -7.03 -9.19
N ARG A 275 22.07 -8.14 -8.77
CA ARG A 275 22.61 -9.50 -8.96
C ARG A 275 22.84 -9.80 -10.44
N TYR A 276 21.85 -9.51 -11.29
CA TYR A 276 21.95 -9.76 -12.71
C TYR A 276 23.02 -8.92 -13.41
N ALA A 277 23.20 -7.66 -12.99
CA ALA A 277 24.29 -6.82 -13.50
C ALA A 277 25.67 -7.41 -13.15
N ALA A 278 25.83 -7.93 -11.93
CA ALA A 278 27.06 -8.59 -11.50
C ALA A 278 27.29 -9.94 -12.23
N GLU A 279 26.24 -10.75 -12.40
CA GLU A 279 26.30 -12.00 -13.17
C GLU A 279 26.64 -11.73 -14.65
N SER A 280 26.02 -10.72 -15.26
CA SER A 280 26.28 -10.28 -16.63
C SER A 280 27.72 -9.78 -16.82
N ALA A 281 28.23 -8.98 -15.88
CA ALA A 281 29.62 -8.52 -15.88
C ALA A 281 30.63 -9.69 -15.74
N ALA A 282 30.22 -10.79 -15.11
CA ALA A 282 30.96 -12.04 -15.03
C ALA A 282 30.72 -12.99 -16.24
N GLY A 283 30.09 -12.51 -17.31
CA GLY A 283 29.85 -13.28 -18.54
C GLY A 283 28.69 -14.28 -18.47
N LYS A 284 27.77 -14.16 -17.50
CA LYS A 284 26.61 -15.04 -17.35
C LYS A 284 25.34 -14.36 -17.86
N GLY A 285 24.60 -15.06 -18.72
CA GLY A 285 23.31 -14.62 -19.23
C GLY A 285 23.37 -13.65 -20.42
N ARG A 286 22.23 -13.54 -21.11
CA ARG A 286 22.03 -12.75 -22.33
C ARG A 286 21.85 -11.26 -22.02
N ILE A 287 22.93 -10.49 -22.21
CA ILE A 287 22.85 -9.03 -22.18
C ILE A 287 22.03 -8.52 -23.37
N LEU A 288 20.89 -7.90 -23.10
CA LEU A 288 20.14 -7.08 -24.05
C LEU A 288 20.46 -5.61 -23.82
N LEU A 289 20.41 -4.80 -24.88
CA LEU A 289 20.62 -3.35 -24.80
C LEU A 289 19.28 -2.61 -24.89
N ASP A 290 19.20 -1.44 -24.25
CA ASP A 290 18.11 -0.49 -24.41
C ASP A 290 18.30 0.36 -25.68
N ALA A 291 17.33 1.24 -25.99
CA ALA A 291 17.40 2.13 -27.16
C ALA A 291 18.55 3.16 -27.11
N LYS A 292 19.21 3.31 -25.95
CA LYS A 292 20.38 4.19 -25.72
C LYS A 292 21.70 3.39 -25.73
N GLY A 293 21.65 2.07 -25.97
CA GLY A 293 22.81 1.18 -25.98
C GLY A 293 23.29 0.69 -24.61
N ASN A 294 22.55 0.95 -23.52
CA ASN A 294 22.94 0.48 -22.19
C ASN A 294 22.41 -0.94 -21.94
N PRO A 295 23.11 -1.75 -21.11
CA PRO A 295 22.56 -3.03 -20.63
C PRO A 295 21.20 -2.85 -19.95
N ARG A 296 20.20 -3.60 -20.44
CA ARG A 296 18.88 -3.68 -19.81
C ARG A 296 18.97 -4.39 -18.45
N PRO A 297 18.17 -3.96 -17.47
CA PRO A 297 18.02 -4.68 -16.21
C PRO A 297 17.42 -6.07 -16.43
N LEU A 298 17.37 -6.87 -15.36
CA LEU A 298 16.69 -8.17 -15.40
C LEU A 298 15.16 -7.96 -15.45
N VAL A 299 14.66 -7.14 -14.55
CA VAL A 299 13.28 -6.65 -14.49
C VAL A 299 13.27 -5.25 -15.09
N ASP A 300 12.55 -5.04 -16.20
CA ASP A 300 12.47 -3.75 -16.89
C ASP A 300 11.39 -2.83 -16.29
N VAL A 301 10.34 -3.42 -15.72
CA VAL A 301 9.11 -2.73 -15.31
C VAL A 301 8.60 -3.30 -13.98
N ILE A 302 8.00 -2.44 -13.15
CA ILE A 302 7.06 -2.86 -12.10
C ILE A 302 5.65 -2.42 -12.51
N GLY A 303 4.74 -3.39 -12.60
CA GLY A 303 3.33 -3.22 -12.88
C GLY A 303 2.54 -3.12 -11.59
N THR A 304 1.78 -2.04 -11.46
CA THR A 304 0.73 -1.88 -10.46
C THR A 304 -0.60 -2.06 -11.18
N GLN A 305 -1.42 -3.01 -10.72
CA GLN A 305 -2.65 -3.41 -11.41
C GLN A 305 -3.61 -2.23 -11.58
N GLY A 306 -3.93 -1.53 -10.50
CA GLY A 306 -4.82 -0.37 -10.59
C GLY A 306 -6.31 -0.68 -10.53
N HIS A 307 -6.69 -1.82 -9.96
CA HIS A 307 -8.08 -2.10 -9.60
C HIS A 307 -8.46 -1.27 -8.37
N TRP A 308 -9.10 -0.13 -8.59
CA TRP A 308 -9.38 0.88 -7.57
C TRP A 308 -10.83 1.31 -7.53
N ASP A 309 -11.16 2.15 -6.54
CA ASP A 309 -12.41 2.89 -6.47
C ASP A 309 -12.19 4.33 -6.02
N MET A 310 -13.28 5.08 -5.84
CA MET A 310 -13.25 6.50 -5.47
C MET A 310 -12.48 6.82 -4.17
N ARG A 311 -12.20 5.80 -3.33
CA ARG A 311 -11.36 5.94 -2.13
C ARG A 311 -9.87 6.06 -2.45
N LEU A 312 -9.45 5.88 -3.71
CA LEU A 312 -8.07 5.99 -4.20
C LEU A 312 -7.35 7.21 -3.62
N ASN A 313 -6.35 6.95 -2.77
CA ASN A 313 -5.47 7.98 -2.25
C ASN A 313 -4.38 8.31 -3.28
N MET A 314 -4.60 9.37 -4.06
CA MET A 314 -3.67 9.81 -5.12
C MET A 314 -2.26 10.14 -4.59
N ASP A 315 -2.15 10.66 -3.35
CA ASP A 315 -0.85 10.95 -2.72
C ASP A 315 -0.11 9.65 -2.32
N ALA A 316 -0.85 8.59 -1.97
CA ALA A 316 -0.27 7.27 -1.70
C ALA A 316 0.19 6.58 -3.00
N PHE A 317 -0.60 6.73 -4.07
CA PHE A 317 -0.21 6.25 -5.39
C PHE A 317 1.02 6.99 -5.94
N GLU A 318 1.10 8.31 -5.81
CA GLU A 318 2.30 9.09 -6.17
C GLU A 318 3.55 8.62 -5.41
N ARG A 319 3.42 8.31 -4.11
CA ARG A 319 4.54 7.73 -3.33
C ARG A 319 4.97 6.37 -3.89
N THR A 320 4.03 5.52 -4.30
CA THR A 320 4.30 4.20 -4.89
C THR A 320 5.02 4.31 -6.23
N ILE A 321 4.60 5.23 -7.12
CA ILE A 321 5.32 5.53 -8.36
C ILE A 321 6.78 5.89 -8.05
N LYS A 322 7.03 6.82 -7.12
CA LYS A 322 8.38 7.24 -6.73
C LYS A 322 9.22 6.07 -6.21
N THR A 323 8.66 5.25 -5.31
CA THR A 323 9.32 4.06 -4.76
C THR A 323 9.79 3.08 -5.86
N TYR A 324 9.02 2.92 -6.93
CA TYR A 324 9.41 2.07 -8.08
C TYR A 324 10.41 2.73 -9.02
N LEU A 325 10.28 4.03 -9.28
CA LEU A 325 11.26 4.76 -10.10
C LEU A 325 12.63 4.86 -9.40
N GLU A 326 12.66 4.94 -8.08
CA GLU A 326 13.87 4.86 -7.23
C GLU A 326 14.56 3.48 -7.29
N ALA A 327 13.83 2.41 -7.64
CA ALA A 327 14.42 1.10 -7.93
C ALA A 327 15.11 1.05 -9.32
N GLY A 328 14.97 2.11 -10.14
CA GLY A 328 15.68 2.28 -11.41
C GLY A 328 15.04 1.57 -12.61
N VAL A 329 13.73 1.32 -12.53
CA VAL A 329 12.90 0.64 -13.55
C VAL A 329 11.77 1.54 -14.03
N ASN A 330 11.04 1.14 -15.07
CA ASN A 330 9.79 1.79 -15.47
C ASN A 330 8.62 1.34 -14.58
N VAL A 331 7.53 2.11 -14.61
CA VAL A 331 6.25 1.75 -13.99
C VAL A 331 5.20 1.58 -15.09
N ASP A 332 4.40 0.51 -15.01
CA ASP A 332 3.19 0.36 -15.82
C ASP A 332 1.96 0.33 -14.90
N LEU A 333 0.88 0.99 -15.31
CA LEU A 333 -0.45 0.81 -14.74
C LEU A 333 -1.18 -0.22 -15.61
N THR A 334 -1.34 -1.45 -15.12
CA THR A 334 -1.48 -2.63 -16.00
C THR A 334 -2.91 -3.13 -16.22
N GLU A 335 -3.81 -2.90 -15.27
CA GLU A 335 -5.16 -3.48 -15.17
C GLU A 335 -6.18 -2.44 -14.62
N LEU A 336 -6.07 -1.19 -15.05
CA LEU A 336 -6.84 -0.07 -14.49
C LEU A 336 -8.36 -0.26 -14.59
N ASP A 337 -9.02 -0.22 -13.44
CA ASP A 337 -10.41 0.19 -13.28
C ASP A 337 -10.54 1.14 -12.08
N LEU A 338 -11.40 2.15 -12.18
CA LEU A 338 -11.63 3.10 -11.10
C LEU A 338 -13.12 3.16 -10.81
N ALA A 339 -13.62 2.16 -10.07
CA ALA A 339 -15.04 1.96 -9.86
C ALA A 339 -15.67 3.13 -9.04
N PRO A 340 -16.82 3.68 -9.46
CA PRO A 340 -17.59 4.57 -8.62
C PRO A 340 -18.23 3.75 -7.50
N THR A 341 -18.19 4.27 -6.28
CA THR A 341 -18.60 3.51 -5.08
C THR A 341 -20.12 3.50 -4.91
N LEU A 342 -20.81 2.91 -5.88
CA LEU A 342 -22.26 2.97 -6.07
C LEU A 342 -23.04 2.45 -4.87
N GLY A 343 -22.67 1.25 -4.38
CA GLY A 343 -23.37 0.47 -3.35
C GLY A 343 -24.90 0.44 -3.46
N LEU A 344 -25.48 0.74 -4.63
CA LEU A 344 -26.93 0.78 -4.85
C LEU A 344 -27.49 -0.63 -4.83
N ASP A 345 -28.55 -0.87 -4.05
CA ASP A 345 -29.31 -2.12 -4.15
C ASP A 345 -29.80 -2.33 -5.58
N LYS A 346 -29.90 -3.58 -6.05
CA LYS A 346 -30.32 -3.87 -7.43
C LYS A 346 -31.64 -3.18 -7.83
N GLY A 347 -32.57 -3.00 -6.88
CA GLY A 347 -33.84 -2.29 -7.08
C GLY A 347 -33.79 -0.76 -6.91
N GLN A 348 -32.71 -0.19 -6.36
CA GLN A 348 -32.52 1.26 -6.21
C GLN A 348 -31.59 1.86 -7.29
N ARG A 349 -31.11 1.05 -8.25
CA ARG A 349 -30.30 1.49 -9.39
C ARG A 349 -31.15 2.24 -10.42
N ILE A 350 -31.59 3.45 -10.07
CA ILE A 350 -32.16 4.39 -11.03
C ILE A 350 -31.05 4.73 -12.04
N GLN A 351 -31.16 4.23 -13.26
CA GLN A 351 -30.03 4.21 -14.21
C GLN A 351 -29.66 5.58 -14.79
N ASN A 352 -30.40 6.65 -14.48
CA ASN A 352 -30.11 8.03 -14.90
C ASN A 352 -30.64 9.00 -13.83
N GLY A 353 -29.89 10.06 -13.48
CA GLY A 353 -30.35 11.13 -12.59
C GLY A 353 -29.21 11.89 -11.89
N PRO A 354 -29.51 13.01 -11.20
CA PRO A 354 -28.48 13.94 -10.72
C PRO A 354 -27.43 13.35 -9.75
N GLU A 355 -27.80 12.34 -8.95
CA GLU A 355 -26.88 11.61 -8.07
C GLU A 355 -25.84 10.81 -8.86
N MET A 356 -26.28 10.14 -9.94
CA MET A 356 -25.39 9.41 -10.86
C MET A 356 -24.52 10.37 -11.67
N ASP A 357 -25.06 11.51 -12.10
CA ASP A 357 -24.30 12.55 -12.81
C ASP A 357 -23.19 13.11 -11.92
N ALA A 358 -23.49 13.41 -10.65
CA ALA A 358 -22.50 13.88 -9.67
C ALA A 358 -21.41 12.83 -9.41
N LEU A 359 -21.79 11.56 -9.27
CA LEU A 359 -20.85 10.45 -9.07
C LEU A 359 -19.94 10.21 -10.28
N PHE A 360 -20.46 10.34 -11.51
CA PHE A 360 -19.64 10.27 -12.71
C PHE A 360 -18.75 11.50 -12.90
N GLN A 361 -19.18 12.70 -12.49
CA GLN A 361 -18.31 13.89 -12.42
C GLN A 361 -17.18 13.67 -11.41
N GLU A 362 -17.46 13.13 -10.22
CA GLU A 362 -16.42 12.80 -9.22
C GLU A 362 -15.42 11.77 -9.78
N GLN A 363 -15.91 10.72 -10.45
CA GLN A 363 -15.07 9.76 -11.18
C GLN A 363 -14.20 10.46 -12.23
N GLY A 364 -14.78 11.40 -12.99
CA GLY A 364 -14.05 12.24 -13.94
C GLY A 364 -12.93 13.04 -13.28
N ILE A 365 -13.18 13.66 -12.13
CA ILE A 365 -12.17 14.40 -11.36
C ILE A 365 -11.02 13.49 -10.93
N GLN A 366 -11.31 12.28 -10.43
CA GLN A 366 -10.26 11.34 -10.03
C GLN A 366 -9.46 10.82 -11.22
N TYR A 367 -10.11 10.54 -12.36
CA TYR A 367 -9.42 10.25 -13.63
C TYR A 367 -8.53 11.41 -14.08
N ALA A 368 -8.98 12.65 -13.95
CA ALA A 368 -8.20 13.83 -14.31
C ALA A 368 -6.96 13.99 -13.41
N LYS A 369 -7.10 13.80 -12.08
CA LYS A 369 -5.97 13.76 -11.15
C LYS A 369 -4.98 12.65 -11.51
N LEU A 370 -5.48 11.43 -11.74
CA LEU A 370 -4.68 10.27 -12.11
C LEU A 370 -3.86 10.51 -13.37
N PHE A 371 -4.50 10.96 -14.46
CA PHE A 371 -3.79 11.15 -15.72
C PHE A 371 -2.89 12.39 -15.74
N SER A 372 -3.19 13.44 -14.98
CA SER A 372 -2.24 14.55 -14.75
C SER A 372 -0.97 14.06 -14.02
N LEU A 373 -1.13 13.25 -12.97
CA LEU A 373 -0.02 12.61 -12.26
C LEU A 373 0.79 11.70 -13.19
N LEU A 374 0.15 10.81 -13.93
CA LEU A 374 0.85 9.87 -14.83
C LEU A 374 1.60 10.60 -15.95
N LYS A 375 1.08 11.72 -16.46
CA LYS A 375 1.80 12.59 -17.43
C LYS A 375 3.05 13.21 -16.82
N GLU A 376 3.00 13.60 -15.55
CA GLU A 376 4.15 14.18 -14.86
C GLU A 376 5.31 13.18 -14.71
N TYR A 377 5.01 11.92 -14.37
CA TYR A 377 6.01 10.85 -14.21
C TYR A 377 6.26 10.03 -15.48
N ALA A 378 5.78 10.48 -16.65
CA ALA A 378 5.85 9.74 -17.91
C ALA A 378 7.29 9.44 -18.38
N ALA A 379 7.50 8.27 -18.98
CA ALA A 379 8.77 7.87 -19.57
C ALA A 379 9.06 8.55 -20.94
N GLY A 380 8.01 9.00 -21.63
CA GLY A 380 8.10 9.77 -22.88
C GLY A 380 8.57 11.22 -22.67
N PRO A 381 8.88 11.94 -23.77
CA PRO A 381 9.44 13.30 -23.72
C PRO A 381 8.53 14.37 -23.08
N GLY A 382 7.25 14.08 -22.84
CA GLY A 382 6.33 14.94 -22.08
C GLY A 382 6.45 14.78 -20.55
N GLY A 383 7.20 13.80 -20.06
CA GLY A 383 7.49 13.61 -18.64
C GLY A 383 8.29 14.76 -18.04
N ARG A 384 8.10 15.00 -16.74
CA ARG A 384 8.67 16.14 -15.99
C ARG A 384 9.72 15.76 -14.95
N HIS A 385 10.02 14.46 -14.81
CA HIS A 385 11.00 13.94 -13.84
C HIS A 385 12.20 13.21 -14.51
N PRO A 386 13.08 13.93 -15.22
CA PRO A 386 14.27 13.35 -15.87
C PRO A 386 15.35 12.84 -14.88
N GLU A 387 15.20 13.09 -13.58
CA GLU A 387 16.05 12.55 -12.52
C GLU A 387 15.90 11.04 -12.31
N TYR A 388 14.76 10.46 -12.71
CA TYR A 388 14.55 9.01 -12.68
C TYR A 388 15.08 8.34 -13.95
N LYS A 389 15.61 7.12 -13.81
CA LYS A 389 16.12 6.33 -14.94
C LYS A 389 14.98 5.83 -15.85
N GLY A 390 13.84 5.50 -15.25
CA GLY A 390 12.61 5.12 -15.94
C GLY A 390 11.49 6.14 -15.72
N GLY A 391 10.29 5.82 -16.19
CA GLY A 391 9.07 6.57 -15.94
C GLY A 391 7.83 5.67 -16.07
N VAL A 392 6.65 6.27 -15.99
CA VAL A 392 5.38 5.64 -16.38
C VAL A 392 5.44 5.35 -17.88
N HIS A 393 5.45 4.07 -18.27
CA HIS A 393 5.69 3.66 -19.66
C HIS A 393 4.41 3.20 -20.37
N ARG A 394 3.44 2.62 -19.66
CA ARG A 394 2.14 2.24 -20.19
C ARG A 394 1.02 2.41 -19.15
N VAL A 395 -0.17 2.74 -19.65
CA VAL A 395 -1.43 2.68 -18.91
C VAL A 395 -2.39 1.78 -19.68
N THR A 396 -2.94 0.77 -19.03
CA THR A 396 -3.84 -0.24 -19.62
C THR A 396 -5.08 -0.38 -18.75
N TRP A 397 -6.26 -0.26 -19.34
CA TRP A 397 -7.52 -0.57 -18.65
C TRP A 397 -7.83 -2.06 -18.72
N TRP A 398 -8.42 -2.63 -17.66
CA TRP A 398 -8.82 -4.04 -17.64
C TRP A 398 -10.11 -4.35 -18.45
N GLY A 399 -10.59 -3.37 -19.19
CA GLY A 399 -11.70 -3.44 -20.15
C GLY A 399 -11.80 -2.13 -20.92
N MET A 400 -12.76 -2.00 -21.82
CA MET A 400 -13.03 -0.73 -22.52
C MET A 400 -14.39 -0.14 -22.11
N THR A 401 -15.43 -0.96 -22.15
CA THR A 401 -16.80 -0.59 -21.77
C THR A 401 -17.15 -1.20 -20.42
N ASP A 402 -17.81 -0.44 -19.55
CA ASP A 402 -18.42 -0.95 -18.31
C ASP A 402 -19.22 -2.25 -18.62
N PRO A 403 -18.91 -3.42 -18.04
CA PRO A 403 -19.51 -4.71 -18.41
C PRO A 403 -20.93 -4.89 -17.83
N GLY A 404 -21.60 -3.78 -17.58
CA GLY A 404 -22.79 -3.67 -16.74
C GLY A 404 -22.49 -3.08 -15.36
N TYR A 405 -23.58 -2.85 -14.64
CA TYR A 405 -23.74 -2.06 -13.41
C TYR A 405 -22.95 -2.50 -12.15
N HIS A 406 -21.97 -3.41 -12.28
CA HIS A 406 -21.16 -3.94 -11.18
C HIS A 406 -19.75 -3.36 -11.12
N THR A 407 -19.19 -2.97 -12.28
CA THR A 407 -17.87 -2.33 -12.39
C THR A 407 -17.96 -1.19 -13.40
N ASN A 408 -18.58 -0.08 -12.98
CA ASN A 408 -18.68 1.14 -13.78
C ASN A 408 -17.32 1.91 -13.84
N GLY A 409 -16.20 1.19 -13.85
CA GLY A 409 -14.85 1.72 -13.64
C GLY A 409 -14.12 2.21 -14.89
N TYR A 410 -14.66 1.96 -16.09
CA TYR A 410 -13.97 2.22 -17.36
C TYR A 410 -14.39 3.57 -18.00
N PRO A 411 -13.64 4.10 -18.98
CA PRO A 411 -13.96 5.40 -19.57
C PRO A 411 -15.23 5.41 -20.42
N TRP A 412 -15.69 4.26 -20.91
CA TRP A 412 -16.92 4.11 -21.70
C TRP A 412 -17.99 3.33 -20.94
N SER A 413 -19.24 3.73 -21.14
CA SER A 413 -20.43 3.02 -20.67
C SER A 413 -20.62 1.66 -21.37
N ALA A 414 -21.53 0.84 -20.83
CA ALA A 414 -21.89 -0.47 -21.39
C ALA A 414 -22.40 -0.44 -22.85
N VAL A 415 -22.88 0.72 -23.32
CA VAL A 415 -23.35 0.94 -24.70
C VAL A 415 -22.31 1.66 -25.59
N GLY A 416 -21.05 1.69 -25.16
CA GLY A 416 -19.94 2.27 -25.93
C GLY A 416 -19.86 3.79 -25.95
N GLN A 417 -20.74 4.50 -25.21
CA GLN A 417 -20.71 5.96 -25.14
C GLN A 417 -19.71 6.45 -24.07
N PRO A 418 -18.91 7.50 -24.34
CA PRO A 418 -17.90 8.02 -23.42
C PRO A 418 -18.53 8.69 -22.19
N LYS A 419 -18.00 8.38 -21.01
CA LYS A 419 -18.37 8.98 -19.73
C LYS A 419 -17.52 10.22 -19.44
N GLU A 420 -17.83 10.94 -18.36
CA GLU A 420 -16.95 11.99 -17.83
C GLU A 420 -15.50 11.51 -17.64
N ALA A 421 -15.30 10.28 -17.18
CA ALA A 421 -14.00 9.62 -17.08
C ALA A 421 -13.18 9.64 -18.39
N TYR A 422 -13.82 9.43 -19.55
CA TYR A 422 -13.16 9.54 -20.84
C TYR A 422 -12.75 10.99 -21.15
N TRP A 423 -13.66 11.95 -21.01
CA TRP A 423 -13.39 13.36 -21.34
C TRP A 423 -12.32 13.96 -20.42
N ALA A 424 -12.39 13.66 -19.12
CA ALA A 424 -11.34 13.94 -18.14
C ALA A 424 -9.98 13.36 -18.56
N THR A 425 -9.96 12.13 -19.08
CA THR A 425 -8.74 11.49 -19.58
C THR A 425 -8.23 12.12 -20.89
N THR A 426 -9.07 12.76 -21.72
CA THR A 426 -8.58 13.43 -22.95
C THR A 426 -7.87 14.76 -22.70
N ASN A 427 -8.19 15.48 -21.62
CA ASN A 427 -7.51 16.72 -21.23
C ASN A 427 -7.58 16.93 -19.71
N PRO A 428 -6.76 16.20 -18.93
CA PRO A 428 -6.89 16.15 -17.48
C PRO A 428 -6.64 17.50 -16.79
N GLU A 429 -5.66 18.27 -17.26
CA GLU A 429 -5.36 19.58 -16.66
C GLU A 429 -6.50 20.57 -16.87
N GLN A 430 -7.10 20.64 -18.08
CA GLN A 430 -8.24 21.53 -18.33
C GLN A 430 -9.48 21.08 -17.55
N TYR A 431 -9.75 19.78 -17.46
CA TYR A 431 -10.88 19.25 -16.70
C TYR A 431 -10.81 19.63 -15.21
N LEU A 432 -9.61 19.58 -14.62
CA LEU A 432 -9.38 20.06 -13.25
C LEU A 432 -9.59 21.57 -13.12
N ILE A 433 -9.04 22.37 -14.05
CA ILE A 433 -9.22 23.83 -14.07
C ILE A 433 -10.71 24.21 -14.16
N ASP A 434 -11.47 23.54 -15.03
CA ASP A 434 -12.90 23.81 -15.22
C ASP A 434 -13.73 23.42 -13.98
N ALA A 435 -13.30 22.38 -13.25
CA ALA A 435 -13.85 22.01 -11.95
C ALA A 435 -13.44 22.96 -10.79
N GLY A 436 -12.48 23.86 -11.01
CA GLY A 436 -11.95 24.78 -9.99
C GLY A 436 -10.82 24.19 -9.14
N LEU A 437 -10.18 23.12 -9.61
CA LEU A 437 -9.06 22.44 -8.93
C LEU A 437 -7.71 22.75 -9.60
N PRO A 438 -6.60 22.85 -8.85
CA PRO A 438 -5.28 22.99 -9.45
C PRO A 438 -4.89 21.75 -10.28
N PRO A 439 -4.41 21.93 -11.53
CA PRO A 439 -4.15 20.81 -12.44
C PRO A 439 -2.99 19.90 -12.01
N ASN A 440 -2.10 20.38 -11.14
CA ASN A 440 -0.93 19.65 -10.64
C ASN A 440 -0.96 19.49 -9.11
N GLY A 441 -2.15 19.42 -8.52
CA GLY A 441 -2.36 19.37 -7.06
C GLY A 441 -2.06 20.69 -6.33
N VAL A 442 -2.31 20.69 -5.02
CA VAL A 442 -2.14 21.85 -4.13
C VAL A 442 -0.74 21.79 -3.51
N THR A 443 0.14 22.71 -3.91
CA THR A 443 1.49 22.83 -3.33
C THR A 443 1.53 23.94 -2.29
N ALA A 444 1.79 23.59 -1.03
CA ALA A 444 2.00 24.53 0.06
C ALA A 444 3.49 24.69 0.36
N THR A 445 3.88 25.87 0.85
CA THR A 445 5.20 26.12 1.45
C THR A 445 5.04 26.42 2.94
N PHE A 446 5.80 25.72 3.77
CA PHE A 446 5.79 25.84 5.23
C PHE A 446 7.11 26.41 5.72
N THR A 447 7.07 27.34 6.68
CA THR A 447 8.29 27.98 7.22
C THR A 447 8.47 27.68 8.71
N TYR A 448 9.59 27.06 9.06
CA TYR A 448 9.93 26.75 10.46
C TYR A 448 11.45 26.74 10.65
N GLY A 449 11.94 27.22 11.80
CA GLY A 449 13.38 27.24 12.11
C GLY A 449 14.24 28.13 11.19
N GLY A 450 13.63 29.01 10.40
CA GLY A 450 14.31 29.77 9.33
C GLY A 450 14.41 29.04 7.99
N GLU A 451 13.90 27.80 7.90
CA GLU A 451 13.89 26.97 6.70
C GLU A 451 12.51 26.94 6.05
N SER A 452 12.45 26.55 4.77
CA SER A 452 11.22 26.48 3.96
C SER A 452 11.05 25.10 3.36
N PHE A 453 9.91 24.47 3.64
CA PHE A 453 9.56 23.12 3.19
C PHE A 453 8.42 23.18 2.20
N LYS A 454 8.48 22.42 1.11
CA LYS A 454 7.36 22.30 0.16
C LYS A 454 6.75 20.91 0.25
N ALA A 455 5.42 20.85 0.21
CA ALA A 455 4.70 19.61 0.00
C ALA A 455 3.55 19.82 -0.98
N ARG A 456 3.25 18.79 -1.77
CA ARG A 456 2.05 18.70 -2.60
C ARG A 456 1.11 17.64 -2.04
N THR A 457 -0.18 17.94 -2.04
CA THR A 457 -1.26 16.94 -2.03
C THR A 457 -2.18 17.13 -3.25
N TRP A 458 -2.74 16.06 -3.78
CA TRP A 458 -3.78 16.10 -4.81
C TRP A 458 -5.17 16.51 -4.28
N GLY A 459 -5.31 16.62 -2.95
CA GLY A 459 -6.54 17.06 -2.28
C GLY A 459 -7.71 16.09 -2.42
N GLY A 460 -8.75 16.28 -1.60
CA GLY A 460 -9.86 15.33 -1.46
C GLY A 460 -9.91 14.68 -0.06
N LYS A 461 -11.07 14.10 0.29
CA LYS A 461 -11.37 13.53 1.62
C LYS A 461 -10.28 12.61 2.18
N ASN A 462 -9.67 11.78 1.31
CA ASN A 462 -8.71 10.75 1.69
C ASN A 462 -7.25 11.10 1.31
N ALA A 463 -7.00 12.27 0.73
CA ALA A 463 -5.68 12.67 0.24
C ALA A 463 -4.93 13.47 1.31
N GLN A 464 -3.72 13.04 1.65
CA GLN A 464 -2.81 13.79 2.49
C GLN A 464 -1.33 13.50 2.18
N VAL A 465 -0.52 14.53 2.39
CA VAL A 465 0.94 14.46 2.34
C VAL A 465 1.52 14.69 3.73
N ALA A 466 2.49 13.86 4.11
CA ALA A 466 3.21 13.99 5.37
C ALA A 466 4.65 14.45 5.13
N LEU A 467 5.14 15.35 5.99
CA LEU A 467 6.55 15.75 6.06
C LEU A 467 7.10 15.39 7.44
N ASP A 468 8.26 14.74 7.50
CA ASP A 468 9.07 14.67 8.73
C ASP A 468 10.02 15.86 8.75
N ILE A 469 10.06 16.62 9.84
CA ILE A 469 10.85 17.85 10.02
C ILE A 469 11.71 17.68 11.28
N SER A 470 13.04 17.66 11.11
CA SER A 470 13.98 17.69 12.24
C SER A 470 13.87 18.99 13.02
N VAL A 471 13.84 18.91 14.35
CA VAL A 471 13.95 20.05 15.27
C VAL A 471 15.26 20.00 16.07
N PRO A 472 15.82 21.16 16.49
CA PRO A 472 16.97 21.21 17.40
C PRO A 472 16.77 20.38 18.67
N ALA A 473 17.85 19.78 19.18
CA ALA A 473 17.79 18.83 20.30
C ALA A 473 17.25 19.43 21.62
N ASP A 474 17.40 20.74 21.81
CA ASP A 474 16.89 21.53 22.94
C ASP A 474 15.41 21.93 22.80
N THR A 475 14.80 21.74 21.62
CA THR A 475 13.37 22.00 21.38
C THR A 475 12.51 21.16 22.35
N LYS A 476 11.63 21.83 23.08
CA LYS A 476 10.65 21.22 23.99
C LYS A 476 9.23 21.23 23.43
N ASN A 477 8.82 22.36 22.85
CA ASN A 477 7.53 22.56 22.20
C ASN A 477 7.76 23.24 20.85
N VAL A 478 6.98 22.86 19.85
CA VAL A 478 7.03 23.45 18.51
C VAL A 478 5.97 24.54 18.39
N VAL A 479 6.42 25.76 18.10
CA VAL A 479 5.53 26.90 17.82
C VAL A 479 5.30 26.97 16.31
N PHE A 480 4.06 26.70 15.89
CA PHE A 480 3.66 26.71 14.49
C PHE A 480 2.23 27.27 14.35
N THR A 481 2.01 28.15 13.39
CA THR A 481 0.77 28.94 13.22
C THR A 481 0.39 29.08 11.75
N ALA A 482 -0.79 29.64 11.46
CA ALA A 482 -1.19 29.92 10.07
C ALA A 482 -0.22 30.87 9.34
N ALA A 483 0.50 31.75 10.06
CA ALA A 483 1.53 32.62 9.47
C ALA A 483 2.77 31.85 8.97
N ASN A 484 2.94 30.59 9.39
CA ASN A 484 3.98 29.69 8.90
C ASN A 484 3.58 28.94 7.61
N VAL A 485 2.40 29.23 7.04
CA VAL A 485 1.84 28.52 5.89
C VAL A 485 1.59 29.49 4.72
N ALA A 486 2.25 29.25 3.59
CA ALA A 486 1.99 29.90 2.32
C ALA A 486 1.30 28.92 1.36
N LEU A 487 0.10 29.30 0.91
CA LEU A 487 -0.78 28.51 0.04
C LEU A 487 -0.83 29.10 -1.38
N PRO A 488 -1.22 28.31 -2.40
CA PRO A 488 -1.44 28.84 -3.74
C PRO A 488 -2.65 29.79 -3.76
N ALA A 489 -2.73 30.62 -4.80
CA ALA A 489 -3.80 31.62 -4.94
C ALA A 489 -5.20 30.97 -4.85
N GLY A 490 -6.09 31.57 -4.05
CA GLY A 490 -7.44 31.07 -3.82
C GLY A 490 -7.58 30.03 -2.70
N PHE A 491 -6.47 29.48 -2.16
CA PHE A 491 -6.50 28.60 -1.00
C PHE A 491 -6.23 29.37 0.30
N ALA A 492 -6.96 29.03 1.36
CA ALA A 492 -6.76 29.53 2.71
C ALA A 492 -6.68 28.38 3.72
N VAL A 493 -6.01 28.61 4.86
CA VAL A 493 -6.03 27.65 5.99
C VAL A 493 -7.44 27.63 6.57
N GLU A 494 -8.11 26.49 6.48
CA GLU A 494 -9.43 26.26 7.08
C GLU A 494 -9.30 25.86 8.55
N SER A 495 -8.37 24.96 8.87
CA SER A 495 -8.12 24.54 10.25
C SER A 495 -6.69 24.03 10.46
N MET A 496 -6.28 24.02 11.73
CA MET A 496 -5.02 23.42 12.18
C MET A 496 -5.30 22.58 13.43
N LYS A 497 -4.80 21.34 13.46
CA LYS A 497 -4.83 20.46 14.64
C LYS A 497 -3.41 20.13 15.09
N PHE A 498 -3.21 19.96 16.39
CA PHE A 498 -1.93 19.66 17.01
C PHE A 498 -2.03 18.37 17.83
N ASN A 499 -1.09 17.45 17.66
CA ASN A 499 -1.01 16.21 18.42
C ASN A 499 0.46 15.96 18.87
N PRO A 500 0.80 16.08 20.17
CA PRO A 500 -0.10 16.45 21.27
C PRO A 500 -0.60 17.90 21.15
N PRO A 501 -1.69 18.30 21.86
CA PRO A 501 -2.27 19.64 21.74
C PRO A 501 -1.35 20.81 22.11
N ASP A 502 -0.35 20.56 22.96
CA ASP A 502 0.71 21.51 23.35
C ASP A 502 1.94 21.46 22.41
N CYS A 503 1.90 20.59 21.41
CA CYS A 503 2.94 20.33 20.43
C CYS A 503 4.33 20.07 21.06
N ALA A 504 4.36 19.38 22.22
CA ALA A 504 5.58 18.92 22.85
C ALA A 504 6.34 17.90 21.99
N VAL A 505 7.67 17.94 22.03
CA VAL A 505 8.56 17.06 21.26
C VAL A 505 9.67 16.48 22.14
N SER A 506 9.85 15.16 22.09
CA SER A 506 10.93 14.43 22.77
C SER A 506 11.41 13.24 21.90
N PRO A 507 12.55 12.59 22.21
CA PRO A 507 13.02 11.44 21.44
C PRO A 507 11.94 10.36 21.31
N GLY A 508 11.69 9.89 20.08
CA GLY A 508 10.61 8.93 19.76
C GLY A 508 9.18 9.50 19.83
N LYS A 509 8.97 10.74 20.25
CA LYS A 509 7.66 11.39 20.43
C LYS A 509 7.62 12.73 19.67
N PRO A 510 7.34 12.71 18.36
CA PRO A 510 7.17 13.93 17.57
C PRO A 510 5.85 14.64 17.89
N CYS A 511 5.76 15.93 17.55
CA CYS A 511 4.49 16.63 17.41
C CYS A 511 4.03 16.54 15.95
N HIS A 512 2.75 16.28 15.73
CA HIS A 512 2.11 16.37 14.43
C HIS A 512 1.22 17.62 14.36
N VAL A 513 1.40 18.42 13.32
CA VAL A 513 0.52 19.55 12.97
C VAL A 513 -0.19 19.23 11.67
N THR A 514 -1.48 18.95 11.75
CA THR A 514 -2.34 18.74 10.57
C THR A 514 -2.92 20.07 10.15
N VAL A 515 -2.53 20.55 8.97
CA VAL A 515 -3.05 21.77 8.33
C VAL A 515 -4.03 21.35 7.25
N THR A 516 -5.29 21.76 7.38
CA THR A 516 -6.29 21.63 6.31
C THR A 516 -6.48 23.00 5.66
N ALA A 517 -6.24 23.06 4.35
CA ALA A 517 -6.51 24.21 3.51
C ALA A 517 -7.75 23.95 2.65
N ARG A 518 -8.54 25.00 2.36
CA ARG A 518 -9.69 24.95 1.45
C ARG A 518 -9.50 25.94 0.30
N GLY A 519 -9.80 25.49 -0.93
CA GLY A 519 -9.80 26.31 -2.12
C GLY A 519 -11.08 27.16 -2.31
N PRO A 520 -11.23 27.84 -3.46
CA PRO A 520 -12.45 28.57 -3.79
C PRO A 520 -13.67 27.64 -3.84
N ALA A 521 -14.85 28.16 -3.50
CA ALA A 521 -16.09 27.38 -3.52
C ALA A 521 -16.33 26.75 -4.92
N PRO A 522 -16.55 25.42 -5.00
CA PRO A 522 -16.65 24.74 -6.28
C PRO A 522 -17.96 25.05 -7.01
N LYS A 523 -17.96 24.86 -8.34
CA LYS A 523 -19.16 25.02 -9.18
C LYS A 523 -20.25 23.97 -8.90
N THR A 524 -19.87 22.78 -8.43
CA THR A 524 -20.78 21.67 -8.09
C THR A 524 -20.37 21.04 -6.76
N THR A 525 -21.31 20.39 -6.08
CA THR A 525 -21.06 19.69 -4.81
C THR A 525 -20.27 18.38 -4.96
N ALA A 526 -19.97 17.95 -6.19
CA ALA A 526 -19.16 16.77 -6.50
C ALA A 526 -17.65 17.05 -6.41
N VAL A 527 -17.24 18.32 -6.32
CA VAL A 527 -15.82 18.70 -6.23
C VAL A 527 -15.42 18.90 -4.77
N GLU A 528 -14.64 17.98 -4.21
CA GLU A 528 -13.93 18.24 -2.95
C GLU A 528 -12.68 19.10 -3.21
N ASN A 529 -12.58 20.22 -2.50
CA ASN A 529 -11.59 21.28 -2.72
C ASN A 529 -10.64 21.51 -1.54
N THR A 530 -10.59 20.56 -0.59
CA THR A 530 -9.64 20.55 0.53
C THR A 530 -8.28 19.96 0.16
N ALA A 531 -7.25 20.41 0.87
CA ALA A 531 -5.89 19.90 0.83
C ALA A 531 -5.36 19.75 2.26
N THR A 532 -4.92 18.54 2.62
CA THR A 532 -4.47 18.21 3.98
C THR A 532 -2.97 17.89 4.00
N PHE A 533 -2.27 18.52 4.94
CA PHE A 533 -0.82 18.42 5.11
C PHE A 533 -0.51 18.04 6.57
N VAL A 534 0.31 17.02 6.79
CA VAL A 534 0.71 16.58 8.14
C VAL A 534 2.19 16.85 8.36
N LEU A 535 2.49 17.90 9.14
CA LEU A 535 3.85 18.29 9.49
C LEU A 535 4.25 17.60 10.79
N SER A 536 5.15 16.63 10.71
CA SER A 536 5.67 15.89 11.86
C SER A 536 6.99 16.49 12.30
N PHE A 537 7.03 17.15 13.45
CA PHE A 537 8.22 17.76 14.02
C PHE A 537 8.84 16.82 15.07
N GLY A 538 10.07 16.36 14.84
CA GLY A 538 10.70 15.33 15.67
C GLY A 538 12.20 15.54 15.85
N LYS A 539 12.75 14.91 16.88
CA LYS A 539 14.20 14.74 17.03
C LYS A 539 14.63 13.51 16.23
N MET A 540 15.87 13.49 15.75
CA MET A 540 16.39 12.39 14.93
C MET A 540 16.22 11.04 15.64
N THR A 541 15.66 10.06 14.93
CA THR A 541 15.42 8.69 15.45
C THR A 541 15.85 7.64 14.43
N VAL A 542 16.33 6.49 14.93
CA VAL A 542 16.80 5.36 14.11
C VAL A 542 16.09 4.08 14.55
N GLY A 543 15.07 3.67 13.81
CA GLY A 543 14.36 2.40 14.05
C GLY A 543 15.09 1.24 13.39
N TRP A 544 15.36 0.16 14.13
CA TRP A 544 16.06 -1.02 13.62
C TRP A 544 15.07 -2.13 13.28
N MET A 545 15.21 -2.73 12.10
CA MET A 545 14.36 -3.85 11.66
C MET A 545 15.18 -5.13 11.55
N ALA A 546 14.94 -6.08 12.47
CA ALA A 546 15.58 -7.39 12.44
C ALA A 546 14.98 -8.28 11.33
N ALA A 547 15.84 -8.79 10.45
CA ALA A 547 15.49 -9.84 9.48
C ALA A 547 15.57 -11.22 10.16
N SER A 548 14.43 -11.88 10.34
CA SER A 548 14.38 -13.23 10.96
C SER A 548 15.06 -14.31 10.10
N ASN A 549 15.27 -14.01 8.81
CA ASN A 549 15.86 -14.94 7.83
C ASN A 549 17.36 -14.64 7.61
N ALA A 550 17.98 -13.87 8.50
CA ALA A 550 19.35 -13.38 8.35
C ALA A 550 20.43 -14.48 8.26
N LEU A 551 20.10 -15.75 8.52
CA LEU A 551 21.01 -16.88 8.31
C LEU A 551 21.26 -17.20 6.82
N GLU A 552 20.41 -16.74 5.90
CA GLU A 552 20.49 -17.09 4.47
C GLU A 552 20.71 -15.92 3.51
N ALA A 553 20.39 -14.70 3.94
CA ALA A 553 20.73 -13.43 3.28
C ALA A 553 20.68 -12.32 4.36
N PRO A 554 21.81 -11.93 4.97
CA PRO A 554 21.78 -11.30 6.30
C PRO A 554 21.29 -9.83 6.39
N LEU A 555 20.74 -9.24 5.31
CA LEU A 555 20.43 -7.80 5.20
C LEU A 555 19.62 -7.30 6.42
N SER A 556 20.20 -6.34 7.15
CA SER A 556 19.53 -5.60 8.22
C SER A 556 19.15 -4.21 7.71
N TYR A 557 18.17 -3.57 8.34
CA TYR A 557 17.69 -2.25 7.91
C TYR A 557 17.50 -1.30 9.09
N ALA A 558 17.77 -0.02 8.84
CA ALA A 558 17.52 1.04 9.80
C ALA A 558 16.72 2.17 9.15
N GLU A 559 15.52 2.46 9.66
CA GLU A 559 14.74 3.63 9.26
C GLU A 559 15.22 4.84 10.05
N VAL A 560 15.82 5.79 9.34
CA VAL A 560 16.16 7.12 9.88
C VAL A 560 14.98 8.04 9.65
N ARG A 561 14.49 8.70 10.70
CA ARG A 561 13.49 9.78 10.62
C ARG A 561 14.02 11.04 11.27
N PHE A 562 13.53 12.19 10.80
CA PHE A 562 13.88 13.51 11.32
C PHE A 562 15.40 13.76 11.29
N SER A 563 16.08 13.38 10.21
CA SER A 563 17.54 13.51 10.13
C SER A 563 17.98 14.97 10.25
N ASP A 564 19.07 15.20 10.98
CA ASP A 564 19.71 16.50 11.15
C ASP A 564 20.56 16.94 9.94
N GLY A 565 20.73 16.07 8.93
CA GLY A 565 21.52 16.35 7.73
C GLY A 565 23.04 16.28 7.91
N VAL A 566 23.53 16.06 9.13
CA VAL A 566 24.94 16.24 9.49
C VAL A 566 25.53 15.06 10.26
N THR A 567 24.73 14.28 11.00
CA THR A 567 25.20 13.10 11.72
C THR A 567 25.59 11.98 10.73
N PRO A 568 26.87 11.59 10.67
CA PRO A 568 27.31 10.46 9.84
C PRO A 568 27.00 9.13 10.55
N PHE A 569 26.59 8.13 9.78
CA PHE A 569 26.39 6.78 10.31
C PHE A 569 27.64 5.93 10.09
N LYS A 570 28.06 5.18 11.11
CA LYS A 570 29.23 4.29 11.03
C LYS A 570 28.80 2.84 11.18
N GLN A 571 29.01 2.05 10.13
CA GLN A 571 28.81 0.61 10.16
C GLN A 571 30.15 -0.07 10.48
N TYR A 572 30.14 -0.98 11.45
CA TYR A 572 31.31 -1.78 11.86
C TYR A 572 31.08 -3.26 11.58
N ARG A 573 32.14 -4.02 11.26
CA ARG A 573 32.07 -5.49 11.22
C ARG A 573 32.43 -6.03 12.60
N THR A 574 31.45 -6.60 13.29
CA THR A 574 31.65 -7.21 14.62
C THR A 574 32.16 -8.64 14.50
N THR A 575 33.26 -8.94 15.18
CA THR A 575 33.78 -10.30 15.40
C THR A 575 33.71 -10.63 16.90
N TYR A 576 33.94 -11.90 17.28
CA TYR A 576 34.04 -12.31 18.68
C TYR A 576 35.38 -12.97 18.93
N GLY A 577 35.95 -12.70 20.10
CA GLY A 577 37.02 -13.53 20.62
C GLY A 577 36.46 -14.84 21.20
N SER A 578 37.37 -15.76 21.53
CA SER A 578 37.07 -16.98 22.29
C SER A 578 36.51 -16.72 23.71
N ASP A 579 36.59 -15.47 24.18
CA ASP A 579 36.00 -14.96 25.41
C ASP A 579 34.53 -14.55 25.26
N GLY A 580 33.95 -14.64 24.05
CA GLY A 580 32.60 -14.18 23.75
C GLY A 580 32.47 -12.66 23.64
N MET A 581 33.54 -11.88 23.81
CA MET A 581 33.48 -10.42 23.75
C MET A 581 33.47 -9.94 22.30
N ALA A 582 32.47 -9.11 21.98
CA ALA A 582 32.33 -8.44 20.71
C ALA A 582 33.48 -7.46 20.47
N ARG A 583 34.07 -7.51 19.27
CA ARG A 583 35.17 -6.65 18.82
C ARG A 583 34.80 -6.03 17.47
N ALA A 584 34.67 -4.72 17.44
CA ALA A 584 34.44 -3.99 16.19
C ALA A 584 35.72 -3.96 15.34
N SER A 585 35.59 -4.22 14.05
CA SER A 585 36.68 -4.23 13.07
C SER A 585 36.18 -3.63 11.76
N GLY A 586 37.03 -2.82 11.10
CA GLY A 586 36.62 -2.04 9.93
C GLY A 586 35.56 -0.97 10.25
N VAL A 587 35.57 0.11 9.49
CA VAL A 587 34.50 1.12 9.55
C VAL A 587 34.11 1.49 8.12
N VAL A 588 32.81 1.44 7.85
CA VAL A 588 32.21 2.03 6.65
C VAL A 588 31.41 3.23 7.13
N GLU A 589 31.90 4.41 6.81
CA GLU A 589 31.19 5.66 7.06
C GLU A 589 30.17 5.86 5.93
N LEU A 590 28.89 5.76 6.29
CA LEU A 590 27.77 6.06 5.41
C LEU A 590 27.60 7.59 5.36
N LYS A 591 27.21 8.09 4.19
CA LYS A 591 26.88 9.52 4.03
C LYS A 591 25.77 9.91 5.02
N PRO A 592 25.80 11.12 5.62
CA PRO A 592 24.65 11.65 6.33
C PRO A 592 23.40 11.55 5.46
N VAL A 593 22.30 11.14 6.09
CA VAL A 593 20.97 11.19 5.46
C VAL A 593 20.62 12.67 5.21
N PRO A 594 19.97 13.03 4.08
CA PRO A 594 19.54 14.41 3.86
C PRO A 594 18.72 14.95 5.04
N LYS A 595 18.89 16.23 5.35
CA LYS A 595 18.17 16.87 6.46
C LYS A 595 16.66 16.80 6.25
N HIS A 596 15.91 16.58 7.33
CA HIS A 596 14.47 16.34 7.33
C HIS A 596 14.08 15.04 6.60
N GLY A 597 12.80 14.69 6.63
CA GLY A 597 12.29 13.49 5.98
C GLY A 597 12.64 12.18 6.71
N ARG A 598 12.60 11.12 5.90
CA ARG A 598 12.77 9.71 6.29
C ARG A 598 13.65 9.02 5.26
N THR A 599 14.47 8.07 5.67
CA THR A 599 15.29 7.25 4.76
C THR A 599 15.57 5.88 5.37
N THR A 600 15.35 4.83 4.60
CA THR A 600 15.73 3.46 4.99
C THR A 600 17.17 3.18 4.57
N LEU A 601 18.05 3.01 5.55
CA LEU A 601 19.41 2.51 5.33
C LEU A 601 19.38 0.99 5.14
N VAL A 602 19.90 0.53 4.00
CA VAL A 602 20.14 -0.88 3.71
C VAL A 602 21.54 -1.25 4.21
N LEU A 603 21.62 -2.13 5.21
CA LEU A 603 22.88 -2.48 5.85
C LEU A 603 23.35 -3.83 5.34
N SER A 604 24.22 -3.79 4.33
CA SER A 604 24.87 -4.97 3.74
C SER A 604 25.79 -5.66 4.75
N PRO A 605 25.52 -6.91 5.14
CA PRO A 605 26.39 -7.75 5.94
C PRO A 605 27.15 -8.67 5.00
N GLN A 606 28.48 -8.60 5.08
CA GLN A 606 29.33 -9.17 4.03
C GLN A 606 29.65 -10.66 4.21
N ASP A 607 29.31 -11.28 5.35
CA ASP A 607 29.59 -12.68 5.64
C ASP A 607 28.43 -13.34 6.40
N ALA A 608 28.22 -14.65 6.17
CA ALA A 608 27.31 -15.46 6.95
C ALA A 608 27.89 -15.77 8.34
N ILE A 609 27.13 -15.50 9.40
CA ILE A 609 27.57 -15.75 10.78
C ILE A 609 27.38 -17.24 11.11
N ALA A 610 28.46 -18.02 10.99
CA ALA A 610 28.49 -19.43 11.37
C ALA A 610 28.42 -19.60 12.91
N GLY A 611 27.20 -19.68 13.45
CA GLY A 611 26.94 -20.05 14.85
C GLY A 611 27.02 -18.88 15.85
N PRO A 612 25.87 -18.33 16.31
CA PRO A 612 25.87 -17.29 17.32
C PRO A 612 26.13 -17.85 18.73
N ARG A 613 27.40 -17.83 19.15
CA ARG A 613 27.81 -17.75 20.56
C ARG A 613 28.81 -16.61 20.71
N GLY A 614 28.31 -15.39 20.89
CA GLY A 614 29.16 -14.18 20.91
C GLY A 614 28.39 -12.91 21.23
N LEU A 615 27.61 -12.37 20.27
CA LEU A 615 26.71 -11.25 20.61
C LEU A 615 25.61 -11.83 21.50
N LYS A 616 25.57 -11.34 22.75
CA LYS A 616 24.27 -10.95 23.28
C LYS A 616 23.74 -9.82 22.39
N LEU A 617 23.02 -10.22 21.34
CA LEU A 617 21.68 -9.69 21.22
C LEU A 617 21.05 -9.89 22.60
N GLU A 618 20.86 -8.81 23.34
CA GLU A 618 19.78 -8.88 24.31
C GLU A 618 18.50 -9.04 23.49
N ARG A 619 18.02 -10.30 23.43
CA ARG A 619 16.59 -10.56 23.47
C ARG A 619 16.08 -10.04 24.82
N THR A 620 16.06 -8.72 24.96
CA THR A 620 14.96 -8.07 25.66
C THR A 620 13.69 -8.43 24.89
N ALA A 621 12.56 -8.58 25.58
CA ALA A 621 11.28 -8.83 24.92
C ALA A 621 10.84 -7.68 23.98
N SER A 622 11.60 -6.59 23.88
CA SER A 622 11.40 -5.44 22.99
C SER A 622 11.88 -5.63 21.54
N THR A 623 12.91 -6.45 21.29
CA THR A 623 13.53 -6.55 19.93
C THR A 623 12.97 -7.67 19.05
N GLU A 624 12.06 -8.49 19.57
CA GLU A 624 11.37 -9.54 18.79
C GLU A 624 10.18 -8.97 18.02
N LYS A 625 9.96 -9.47 16.79
CA LYS A 625 8.73 -9.25 16.00
C LYS A 625 7.53 -9.71 16.83
N ALA A 626 6.70 -8.77 17.28
CA ALA A 626 5.67 -9.02 18.27
C ALA A 626 4.44 -8.18 18.04
N TRP A 627 3.27 -8.74 18.41
CA TRP A 627 2.07 -7.94 18.62
C TRP A 627 2.19 -7.22 19.97
N ARG A 628 2.37 -5.90 19.92
CA ARG A 628 2.56 -5.03 21.09
C ARG A 628 1.34 -4.16 21.32
N LEU A 629 0.96 -3.99 22.59
CA LEU A 629 -0.19 -3.16 22.98
C LEU A 629 0.02 -1.71 22.55
N MET A 630 -1.00 -1.12 21.93
CA MET A 630 -1.01 0.25 21.44
C MET A 630 -1.95 1.11 22.27
N THR A 631 -1.44 2.22 22.81
CA THR A 631 -2.21 3.21 23.58
C THR A 631 -2.74 4.38 22.74
N ARG A 632 -2.55 4.33 21.42
CA ARG A 632 -3.11 5.28 20.44
C ARG A 632 -3.30 4.64 19.07
N LEU A 633 -4.26 5.17 18.31
CA LEU A 633 -4.35 4.94 16.87
C LEU A 633 -3.34 5.83 16.13
N GLU A 634 -2.70 5.26 15.11
CA GLU A 634 -1.69 5.88 14.25
C GLU A 634 -2.15 5.62 12.79
N PRO A 635 -2.39 6.66 11.98
CA PRO A 635 -2.93 6.49 10.62
C PRO A 635 -2.10 5.55 9.74
N GLY A 636 -2.79 4.65 9.03
CA GLY A 636 -2.16 3.69 8.11
C GLY A 636 -1.39 2.54 8.77
N LYS A 637 -1.32 2.48 10.11
CA LYS A 637 -0.74 1.35 10.83
C LYS A 637 -1.74 0.19 10.91
N THR A 638 -1.21 -1.02 10.96
CA THR A 638 -1.98 -2.27 11.00
C THR A 638 -2.09 -2.80 12.42
N TYR A 639 -3.30 -3.23 12.79
CA TYR A 639 -3.66 -3.66 14.14
C TYR A 639 -4.41 -4.99 14.13
N MET A 640 -4.18 -5.78 15.18
CA MET A 640 -5.06 -6.86 15.60
C MET A 640 -5.98 -6.32 16.70
N VAL A 641 -7.29 -6.48 16.52
CA VAL A 641 -8.32 -6.07 17.48
C VAL A 641 -8.59 -7.24 18.41
N VAL A 642 -8.41 -7.06 19.71
CA VAL A 642 -8.41 -8.16 20.70
C VAL A 642 -9.36 -7.82 21.84
N SER A 643 -10.17 -8.76 22.32
CA SER A 643 -11.01 -8.53 23.49
C SER A 643 -10.19 -8.41 24.78
N GLY A 644 -10.59 -7.50 25.67
CA GLY A 644 -9.92 -7.24 26.95
C GLY A 644 -10.12 -8.36 27.98
N ASP A 645 -11.33 -8.92 28.04
CA ASP A 645 -11.78 -9.79 29.16
C ASP A 645 -12.63 -11.00 28.74
N SER A 646 -12.41 -11.59 27.55
CA SER A 646 -13.21 -12.76 27.13
C SER A 646 -12.93 -13.99 28.01
N LEU A 647 -14.00 -14.60 28.52
CA LEU A 647 -13.95 -15.91 29.18
C LEU A 647 -14.29 -17.01 28.17
N PHE A 648 -13.42 -18.02 28.07
CA PHE A 648 -13.72 -19.29 27.38
C PHE A 648 -13.70 -20.40 28.43
N ASP A 649 -14.77 -21.20 28.53
CA ASP A 649 -14.99 -22.18 29.61
C ASP A 649 -14.75 -21.62 31.03
N GLY A 650 -15.17 -20.37 31.26
CA GLY A 650 -15.01 -19.69 32.56
C GLY A 650 -13.57 -19.27 32.91
N LYS A 651 -12.62 -19.38 31.96
CA LYS A 651 -11.22 -18.92 32.14
C LYS A 651 -10.91 -17.73 31.23
N PRO A 652 -10.14 -16.72 31.67
CA PRO A 652 -9.68 -15.63 30.81
C PRO A 652 -8.88 -16.18 29.62
N LYS A 653 -9.42 -15.97 28.42
CA LYS A 653 -8.81 -16.39 27.16
C LYS A 653 -9.22 -15.36 26.08
N PRO A 654 -8.52 -14.21 26.01
CA PRO A 654 -8.85 -13.16 25.07
C PRO A 654 -8.83 -13.66 23.62
N ALA A 655 -9.60 -12.98 22.78
CA ALA A 655 -9.87 -13.39 21.42
C ALA A 655 -9.59 -12.24 20.44
N ALA A 656 -8.81 -12.52 19.39
CA ALA A 656 -8.60 -11.60 18.29
C ALA A 656 -9.72 -11.71 17.25
N LEU A 657 -10.20 -10.57 16.77
CA LEU A 657 -11.06 -10.47 15.60
C LEU A 657 -10.33 -11.02 14.37
N THR A 658 -11.03 -11.80 13.54
CA THR A 658 -10.51 -12.30 12.26
C THR A 658 -11.49 -12.07 11.13
N ASN A 659 -10.96 -11.80 9.94
CA ASN A 659 -11.75 -11.62 8.71
C ASN A 659 -12.06 -12.94 7.96
N ARG A 660 -11.58 -14.09 8.47
CA ARG A 660 -11.40 -15.30 7.67
C ARG A 660 -12.71 -16.03 7.41
N THR A 661 -12.94 -16.41 6.15
CA THR A 661 -14.13 -17.17 5.74
C THR A 661 -13.81 -18.50 5.08
N LYS A 662 -13.92 -19.56 5.87
CA LYS A 662 -14.09 -20.93 5.39
C LYS A 662 -15.31 -21.51 6.13
N PRO A 663 -16.14 -22.35 5.50
CA PRO A 663 -17.21 -23.05 6.20
C PRO A 663 -16.62 -23.91 7.33
N ALA A 664 -17.11 -23.74 8.56
CA ALA A 664 -16.95 -24.75 9.58
C ALA A 664 -17.59 -26.06 9.07
N THR A 665 -16.87 -27.17 9.22
CA THR A 665 -17.33 -28.51 8.81
C THR A 665 -17.25 -29.45 10.01
N THR A 666 -17.91 -30.61 9.94
CA THR A 666 -17.81 -31.65 10.98
C THR A 666 -16.37 -32.17 11.20
N ALA A 667 -15.46 -31.94 10.26
CA ALA A 667 -14.02 -32.26 10.38
C ALA A 667 -13.15 -31.07 10.83
N SER A 668 -13.68 -29.83 10.81
CA SER A 668 -13.02 -28.60 11.25
C SER A 668 -14.07 -27.68 11.90
N PRO A 669 -14.39 -27.86 13.20
CA PRO A 669 -15.50 -27.19 13.86
C PRO A 669 -15.20 -25.75 14.31
N GLU A 670 -13.94 -25.30 14.27
CA GLU A 670 -13.54 -23.96 14.71
C GLU A 670 -14.16 -22.86 13.82
N SER A 671 -14.79 -21.86 14.44
CA SER A 671 -15.21 -20.66 13.74
C SER A 671 -14.02 -19.73 13.50
N LEU A 672 -13.98 -19.12 12.34
CA LEU A 672 -12.85 -18.33 11.85
C LEU A 672 -13.10 -16.82 11.98
N SER A 673 -14.03 -16.46 12.86
CA SER A 673 -14.40 -15.11 13.29
C SER A 673 -13.72 -14.64 14.58
N ARG A 674 -13.06 -15.56 15.28
CA ARG A 674 -12.15 -15.26 16.38
C ARG A 674 -10.97 -16.23 16.40
N THR A 675 -9.81 -15.73 16.78
CA THR A 675 -8.64 -16.57 17.14
C THR A 675 -8.31 -16.34 18.60
N ALA A 676 -8.23 -17.41 19.41
CA ALA A 676 -7.78 -17.27 20.79
C ALA A 676 -6.33 -16.76 20.81
N VAL A 677 -6.00 -15.85 21.72
CA VAL A 677 -4.65 -15.30 21.87
C VAL A 677 -4.14 -15.50 23.30
N THR A 678 -2.82 -15.59 23.46
CA THR A 678 -2.14 -15.74 24.74
C THR A 678 -1.20 -14.56 24.96
N LEU A 679 -1.29 -13.92 26.13
CA LEU A 679 -0.37 -12.85 26.53
C LEU A 679 0.88 -13.47 27.19
N ASN A 680 2.07 -13.09 26.71
CA ASN A 680 3.36 -13.48 27.26
C ASN A 680 4.15 -12.20 27.63
N GLY A 681 4.03 -11.77 28.89
CA GLY A 681 4.52 -10.46 29.31
C GLY A 681 3.74 -9.33 28.63
N ALA A 682 4.43 -8.45 27.90
CA ALA A 682 3.81 -7.38 27.10
C ALA A 682 3.55 -7.78 25.63
N VAL A 683 3.88 -9.02 25.24
CA VAL A 683 3.76 -9.52 23.86
C VAL A 683 2.55 -10.43 23.74
N LEU A 684 1.73 -10.20 22.72
CA LEU A 684 0.59 -11.05 22.41
C LEU A 684 0.95 -12.07 21.32
N VAL A 685 0.52 -13.31 21.50
CA VAL A 685 0.78 -14.42 20.57
C VAL A 685 -0.55 -15.09 20.20
N PRO A 686 -0.96 -15.12 18.92
CA PRO A 686 -2.10 -15.91 18.50
C PRO A 686 -1.92 -17.40 18.79
N ALA A 687 -3.00 -18.09 19.10
CA ALA A 687 -2.99 -19.54 19.12
C ALA A 687 -2.87 -20.06 17.68
N ARG A 688 -2.05 -21.10 17.47
CA ARG A 688 -1.97 -21.80 16.18
C ARG A 688 -3.33 -22.41 15.85
N ASN A 689 -3.82 -22.15 14.63
CA ASN A 689 -4.94 -22.87 14.04
C ASN A 689 -4.64 -24.38 14.04
N SER A 690 -5.50 -25.19 14.65
CA SER A 690 -5.32 -26.65 14.76
C SER A 690 -5.22 -27.37 13.40
N ASN A 691 -5.74 -26.74 12.34
CA ASN A 691 -5.74 -27.24 10.96
C ASN A 691 -4.52 -26.76 10.14
N ALA A 692 -3.61 -25.95 10.70
CA ALA A 692 -2.35 -25.57 10.05
C ALA A 692 -1.28 -26.67 10.23
N PRO A 693 -0.26 -26.78 9.37
CA PRO A 693 0.88 -27.68 9.60
C PRO A 693 1.60 -27.39 10.93
N GLU A 694 2.25 -28.39 11.54
CA GLU A 694 3.03 -28.20 12.79
C GLU A 694 4.26 -27.30 12.62
N THR A 695 4.72 -27.14 11.39
CA THR A 695 5.83 -26.27 11.00
C THR A 695 5.43 -24.80 10.84
N GLU A 696 4.15 -24.43 10.96
CA GLU A 696 3.68 -23.05 10.85
C GLU A 696 3.83 -22.31 12.20
N PRO A 697 4.64 -21.23 12.30
CA PRO A 697 4.65 -20.38 13.49
C PRO A 697 3.32 -19.63 13.60
N ALA A 698 2.81 -19.44 14.81
CA ALA A 698 1.51 -18.81 15.07
C ALA A 698 1.44 -17.29 14.81
N LEU A 699 2.35 -16.74 13.99
CA LEU A 699 2.58 -15.30 13.84
C LEU A 699 1.91 -14.73 12.58
N ALA A 700 0.98 -13.80 12.83
CA ALA A 700 0.58 -12.73 11.90
C ALA A 700 0.12 -13.17 10.49
N GLN A 701 -0.86 -14.08 10.44
CA GLN A 701 -1.72 -14.22 9.26
C GLN A 701 -2.39 -12.87 8.94
N ASP A 702 -2.49 -12.49 7.66
CA ASP A 702 -3.04 -11.17 7.26
C ASP A 702 -4.56 -11.05 7.55
N ASN A 703 -5.22 -12.14 7.99
CA ASN A 703 -6.63 -12.19 8.40
C ASN A 703 -6.92 -11.57 9.79
N LEU A 704 -5.87 -11.39 10.59
CA LEU A 704 -5.86 -10.72 11.90
C LEU A 704 -5.51 -9.23 11.77
N LYS A 705 -5.18 -8.77 10.55
CA LYS A 705 -4.66 -7.44 10.26
C LYS A 705 -5.77 -6.50 9.76
N PHE A 706 -6.04 -5.47 10.54
CA PHE A 706 -6.99 -4.39 10.23
C PHE A 706 -6.28 -3.05 10.18
N VAL A 707 -6.75 -2.13 9.34
CA VAL A 707 -6.31 -0.73 9.34
C VAL A 707 -7.49 0.16 9.71
N PHE A 708 -7.20 1.24 10.43
CA PHE A 708 -8.18 2.24 10.83
C PHE A 708 -7.89 3.54 10.10
N GLU A 709 -8.87 4.03 9.35
CA GLU A 709 -8.81 5.32 8.66
C GLU A 709 -9.84 6.28 9.26
N GLU A 710 -9.40 7.47 9.67
CA GLU A 710 -10.26 8.50 10.28
C GLU A 710 -11.45 8.84 9.36
N ALA A 711 -12.65 8.88 9.94
CA ALA A 711 -13.89 9.20 9.25
C ALA A 711 -14.89 9.86 10.18
N LYS A 712 -15.71 10.78 9.66
CA LYS A 712 -16.86 11.35 10.39
C LYS A 712 -18.10 10.52 10.09
N SER A 713 -18.99 10.36 11.08
CA SER A 713 -20.24 9.66 10.81
C SER A 713 -21.12 10.49 9.87
N PRO A 714 -21.72 9.87 8.84
CA PRO A 714 -22.73 10.53 8.01
C PRO A 714 -24.08 10.68 8.73
N ALA A 715 -24.28 10.01 9.87
CA ALA A 715 -25.50 10.13 10.67
C ALA A 715 -25.45 11.40 11.54
N ALA A 716 -26.48 12.25 11.41
CA ALA A 716 -26.71 13.34 12.34
C ALA A 716 -26.90 12.81 13.77
N GLY A 717 -26.50 13.59 14.78
CA GLY A 717 -26.65 13.21 16.19
C GLY A 717 -25.46 13.61 17.08
N PRO A 718 -25.37 13.07 18.31
CA PRO A 718 -24.38 13.49 19.32
C PRO A 718 -22.92 13.20 18.95
N TYR A 719 -22.67 12.39 17.92
CA TYR A 719 -21.34 12.06 17.42
C TYR A 719 -21.02 12.69 16.05
N ALA A 720 -21.93 13.49 15.47
CA ALA A 720 -21.72 14.10 14.14
C ALA A 720 -20.50 15.05 14.08
N ASN A 721 -20.10 15.61 15.22
CA ASN A 721 -18.91 16.46 15.37
C ASN A 721 -17.68 15.70 15.90
N GLN A 722 -17.79 14.40 16.15
CA GLN A 722 -16.69 13.56 16.62
C GLN A 722 -16.04 12.83 15.44
N GLU A 723 -14.81 12.38 15.65
CA GLU A 723 -14.07 11.62 14.66
C GLU A 723 -14.09 10.15 15.09
N GLY A 724 -14.53 9.29 14.17
CA GLY A 724 -14.47 7.84 14.27
C GLY A 724 -13.52 7.29 13.22
N HIS A 725 -13.62 6.00 12.94
CA HIS A 725 -12.74 5.31 12.02
C HIS A 725 -13.52 4.31 11.16
N THR A 726 -13.22 4.22 9.87
CA THR A 726 -13.54 3.01 9.11
C THR A 726 -12.49 1.95 9.44
N MET A 727 -12.94 0.73 9.74
CA MET A 727 -12.06 -0.42 9.95
C MET A 727 -11.96 -1.20 8.65
N GLN A 728 -10.77 -1.40 8.11
CA GLN A 728 -10.54 -1.99 6.79
C GLN A 728 -9.75 -3.29 6.89
N SER A 729 -10.00 -4.21 5.95
CA SER A 729 -9.39 -5.54 5.94
C SER A 729 -9.09 -6.03 4.52
N PHE A 730 -7.91 -6.64 4.36
CA PHE A 730 -7.20 -6.72 3.09
C PHE A 730 -7.09 -8.15 2.50
N ILE A 731 -7.12 -9.24 3.30
CA ILE A 731 -7.34 -10.58 2.73
C ILE A 731 -8.83 -10.76 2.40
N HIS A 732 -9.22 -10.79 1.12
CA HIS A 732 -10.53 -11.31 0.73
C HIS A 732 -10.53 -12.09 -0.59
N GLY A 733 -9.74 -13.17 -0.63
CA GLY A 733 -9.87 -14.20 -1.67
C GLY A 733 -9.45 -13.74 -3.06
N THR A 734 -10.28 -13.97 -4.07
CA THR A 734 -10.04 -13.64 -5.49
C THR A 734 -10.19 -12.16 -5.82
N ASN A 735 -10.50 -11.34 -4.82
CA ASN A 735 -10.81 -9.93 -5.00
C ASN A 735 -9.62 -9.04 -4.70
N VAL A 736 -9.49 -7.99 -5.49
CA VAL A 736 -8.37 -7.07 -5.40
C VAL A 736 -8.59 -5.97 -4.35
N TYR A 737 -9.77 -5.36 -4.28
CA TYR A 737 -10.01 -4.15 -3.47
C TYR A 737 -10.01 -4.37 -1.94
N PRO A 738 -9.56 -3.36 -1.15
CA PRO A 738 -9.69 -3.37 0.31
C PRO A 738 -11.15 -3.21 0.72
N GLN A 739 -11.57 -3.95 1.74
CA GLN A 739 -12.95 -3.93 2.19
C GLN A 739 -13.08 -3.25 3.55
N ILE A 740 -13.94 -2.23 3.63
CA ILE A 740 -14.37 -1.68 4.92
C ILE A 740 -15.30 -2.69 5.60
N VAL A 741 -15.06 -2.93 6.88
CA VAL A 741 -15.88 -3.76 7.76
C VAL A 741 -17.04 -2.91 8.28
N PHE A 742 -18.26 -3.35 7.97
CA PHE A 742 -19.49 -2.67 8.36
C PHE A 742 -20.48 -3.65 9.01
N ARG A 743 -21.41 -3.10 9.79
CA ARG A 743 -22.55 -3.82 10.37
C ARG A 743 -23.52 -4.21 9.25
N GLY A 744 -23.96 -5.46 9.20
CA GLY A 744 -25.04 -5.84 8.28
C GLY A 744 -25.82 -7.08 8.67
N ASN A 745 -26.93 -7.29 7.95
CA ASN A 745 -28.03 -8.16 8.37
C ASN A 745 -27.99 -9.55 7.70
N GLY A 746 -26.83 -10.01 7.22
CA GLY A 746 -26.74 -11.29 6.47
C GLY A 746 -27.43 -11.28 5.09
N ALA A 747 -27.57 -12.44 4.45
CA ALA A 747 -28.21 -12.57 3.13
C ALA A 747 -29.73 -12.36 3.20
N THR A 748 -30.31 -12.81 4.30
CA THR A 748 -31.74 -12.93 4.55
C THR A 748 -32.28 -11.80 5.45
N GLY A 749 -31.48 -10.78 5.75
CA GLY A 749 -31.87 -9.68 6.64
C GLY A 749 -32.00 -10.07 8.12
N THR A 750 -31.49 -11.25 8.51
CA THR A 750 -31.75 -11.87 9.81
C THR A 750 -30.81 -11.36 10.90
N VAL A 751 -31.38 -10.64 11.87
CA VAL A 751 -30.72 -10.25 13.13
C VAL A 751 -31.06 -11.30 14.20
N VAL A 752 -30.08 -11.74 14.98
CA VAL A 752 -30.28 -12.73 16.06
C VAL A 752 -30.08 -12.03 17.41
N ALA A 753 -31.10 -11.98 18.25
CA ALA A 753 -31.05 -11.35 19.59
C ALA A 753 -30.44 -9.91 19.61
N GLY A 754 -30.72 -9.10 18.57
CA GLY A 754 -30.15 -7.74 18.43
C GLY A 754 -28.69 -7.70 17.93
N GLN A 755 -28.10 -8.87 17.63
CA GLN A 755 -26.74 -9.02 17.13
C GLN A 755 -26.72 -9.06 15.59
N ASN A 756 -25.83 -8.27 15.00
CA ASN A 756 -25.64 -8.13 13.56
C ASN A 756 -24.24 -8.62 13.20
N SER A 757 -24.10 -9.25 12.04
CA SER A 757 -22.80 -9.67 11.54
C SER A 757 -21.91 -8.46 11.21
N LEU A 758 -20.62 -8.58 11.49
CA LEU A 758 -19.60 -7.77 10.83
C LEU A 758 -19.38 -8.35 9.44
N ILE A 759 -19.49 -7.52 8.39
CA ILE A 759 -19.39 -7.97 6.99
C ILE A 759 -18.48 -7.03 6.19
N SER A 760 -17.84 -7.59 5.16
CA SER A 760 -17.04 -6.88 4.15
C SER A 760 -17.71 -6.80 2.78
N ARG A 761 -18.90 -7.40 2.61
CA ARG A 761 -19.62 -7.52 1.33
C ARG A 761 -21.12 -7.37 1.51
N GLN A 762 -21.76 -6.48 0.75
CA GLN A 762 -23.23 -6.35 0.71
C GLN A 762 -23.91 -7.54 0.02
N THR A 763 -25.17 -7.76 0.36
CA THR A 763 -26.02 -8.80 -0.25
C THR A 763 -26.40 -8.39 -1.68
N ASN A 764 -26.34 -9.34 -2.63
CA ASN A 764 -26.72 -9.20 -4.06
C ASN A 764 -25.67 -8.67 -5.04
N GLY A 765 -24.42 -8.47 -4.60
CA GLY A 765 -23.26 -8.45 -5.49
C GLY A 765 -22.81 -9.88 -5.87
N GLN A 766 -22.19 -10.03 -7.04
CA GLN A 766 -21.13 -11.05 -7.22
C GLN A 766 -19.95 -10.67 -6.29
N GLU A 767 -18.90 -11.49 -6.20
CA GLU A 767 -17.72 -11.12 -5.41
C GLU A 767 -17.22 -9.71 -5.78
N GLY A 768 -17.04 -8.81 -4.80
CA GLY A 768 -16.37 -7.51 -5.01
C GLY A 768 -17.22 -6.24 -4.89
N SER A 769 -18.51 -6.30 -4.51
CA SER A 769 -19.31 -5.08 -4.34
C SER A 769 -18.86 -4.22 -3.14
N GLN A 770 -18.27 -3.06 -3.42
CA GLN A 770 -17.83 -2.04 -2.46
C GLN A 770 -19.01 -1.38 -1.73
N ILE A 771 -18.77 -0.76 -0.56
CA ILE A 771 -19.79 -0.06 0.24
C ILE A 771 -19.95 1.40 -0.19
N ALA A 772 -21.19 1.86 -0.40
CA ALA A 772 -21.45 3.28 -0.70
C ALA A 772 -21.23 4.20 0.51
N GLU A 773 -21.00 5.48 0.25
CA GLU A 773 -21.01 6.56 1.25
C GLU A 773 -22.26 6.51 2.15
N ARG A 774 -23.44 6.24 1.57
CA ARG A 774 -24.71 6.12 2.34
C ARG A 774 -24.82 4.85 3.22
N SER A 775 -23.84 3.97 3.16
CA SER A 775 -23.66 2.82 4.07
C SER A 775 -22.50 3.02 5.06
N LEU A 776 -21.82 4.18 5.04
CA LEU A 776 -20.83 4.53 6.05
C LEU A 776 -21.46 4.72 7.44
N ASP A 777 -22.77 4.97 7.53
CA ASP A 777 -23.52 4.97 8.81
C ASP A 777 -23.50 3.59 9.50
N GLN A 778 -23.19 2.53 8.75
CA GLN A 778 -23.00 1.16 9.21
C GLN A 778 -21.51 0.78 9.31
N ALA A 779 -20.60 1.66 8.90
CA ALA A 779 -19.16 1.35 8.75
C ALA A 779 -18.21 2.25 9.56
N VAL A 780 -18.67 3.42 10.01
CA VAL A 780 -17.87 4.35 10.84
C VAL A 780 -18.01 3.95 12.31
N TRP A 781 -16.92 3.46 12.87
CA TRP A 781 -16.77 3.07 14.26
C TRP A 781 -16.13 4.19 15.07
N PHE A 782 -16.89 4.76 15.99
CA PHE A 782 -16.35 5.60 17.05
C PHE A 782 -15.68 4.75 18.13
N ASN A 783 -14.82 5.39 18.91
CA ASN A 783 -14.20 4.78 20.06
C ASN A 783 -14.19 5.69 21.28
N THR A 784 -14.14 5.09 22.47
CA THR A 784 -13.69 5.80 23.66
C THR A 784 -12.20 6.15 23.52
N PRO A 785 -11.68 7.16 24.25
CA PRO A 785 -10.24 7.29 24.45
C PRO A 785 -9.64 5.95 24.89
N ILE A 786 -8.44 5.65 24.42
CA ILE A 786 -7.70 4.46 24.85
C ILE A 786 -7.12 4.76 26.23
N ASP A 787 -7.31 3.85 27.17
CA ASP A 787 -6.73 3.97 28.50
C ASP A 787 -5.18 3.93 28.40
N PRO A 788 -4.47 4.94 28.95
CA PRO A 788 -3.02 5.03 28.79
C PRO A 788 -2.23 4.02 29.62
N GLU A 789 -2.84 3.36 30.62
CA GLU A 789 -2.22 2.35 31.46
C GLU A 789 -2.57 0.93 30.99
N SER A 790 -3.87 0.67 30.71
CA SER A 790 -4.35 -0.68 30.38
C SER A 790 -4.48 -0.95 28.88
N GLY A 791 -4.49 0.09 28.04
CA GLY A 791 -4.75 0.00 26.61
C GLY A 791 -6.19 -0.34 26.23
N ASP A 792 -7.13 -0.30 27.18
CA ASP A 792 -8.54 -0.59 26.95
C ASP A 792 -9.28 0.54 26.21
N MET A 793 -10.16 0.15 25.29
CA MET A 793 -11.09 1.03 24.61
C MET A 793 -12.39 0.30 24.29
N LYS A 794 -13.48 1.03 24.03
CA LYS A 794 -14.71 0.45 23.46
C LYS A 794 -14.92 1.01 22.07
N MET A 795 -15.23 0.12 21.12
CA MET A 795 -15.67 0.48 19.78
C MET A 795 -17.19 0.42 19.68
N PHE A 796 -17.79 1.44 19.08
CA PHE A 796 -19.22 1.51 18.86
C PHE A 796 -19.54 2.29 17.59
N LEU A 797 -20.72 2.05 17.06
CA LEU A 797 -21.29 2.71 15.92
C LEU A 797 -22.58 3.39 16.34
N TYR A 798 -22.86 4.54 15.76
CA TYR A 798 -24.09 5.29 15.97
C TYR A 798 -24.79 5.52 14.63
N THR A 799 -26.03 5.07 14.53
CA THR A 799 -26.91 5.27 13.38
C THR A 799 -28.16 6.02 13.83
N GLU A 800 -28.65 6.90 12.97
CA GLU A 800 -29.99 7.47 13.06
C GLU A 800 -30.66 7.26 11.70
N LYS A 801 -31.68 6.39 11.68
CA LYS A 801 -32.45 6.11 10.47
C LYS A 801 -33.93 6.28 10.77
N ASP A 802 -34.63 7.06 9.93
CA ASP A 802 -36.06 7.37 10.06
C ASP A 802 -36.43 7.91 11.46
N GLY A 803 -35.51 8.67 12.09
CA GLY A 803 -35.63 9.23 13.45
C GLY A 803 -35.33 8.24 14.59
N VAL A 804 -35.04 6.97 14.28
CA VAL A 804 -34.69 5.94 15.26
C VAL A 804 -33.19 5.98 15.54
N LYS A 805 -32.83 6.45 16.74
CA LYS A 805 -31.44 6.59 17.22
C LYS A 805 -30.98 5.31 17.91
N GLN A 806 -29.90 4.70 17.42
CA GLN A 806 -29.42 3.42 17.93
C GLN A 806 -27.89 3.36 18.02
N HIS A 807 -27.40 2.79 19.13
CA HIS A 807 -26.01 2.40 19.31
C HIS A 807 -25.83 0.93 18.95
N TYR A 808 -24.74 0.63 18.27
CA TYR A 808 -24.27 -0.72 18.00
C TYR A 808 -22.85 -0.85 18.50
N VAL A 809 -22.63 -1.66 19.53
CA VAL A 809 -21.31 -1.84 20.13
C VAL A 809 -20.61 -3.06 19.53
N LEU A 810 -19.28 -3.00 19.44
CA LEU A 810 -18.47 -4.16 19.12
C LEU A 810 -18.53 -5.11 20.33
N LYS A 811 -18.98 -6.35 20.11
CA LYS A 811 -19.18 -7.33 21.17
C LYS A 811 -18.62 -8.69 20.75
N ASP A 812 -17.74 -9.27 21.57
CA ASP A 812 -17.40 -10.69 21.47
C ASP A 812 -18.51 -11.53 22.12
N VAL A 813 -18.94 -12.60 21.45
CA VAL A 813 -20.10 -13.43 21.85
C VAL A 813 -19.79 -14.92 21.84
N SER A 814 -20.60 -15.64 22.61
CA SER A 814 -20.48 -17.08 22.81
C SER A 814 -20.95 -17.89 21.59
N ASP A 815 -20.73 -19.19 21.65
CA ASP A 815 -21.02 -20.14 20.58
C ASP A 815 -22.51 -20.17 20.25
N GLY A 816 -22.85 -20.02 18.97
CA GLY A 816 -24.25 -20.03 18.51
C GLY A 816 -25.06 -18.73 18.68
N GLU A 817 -24.52 -17.68 19.32
CA GLU A 817 -25.20 -16.36 19.40
C GLU A 817 -25.16 -15.56 18.08
N THR A 818 -24.23 -15.90 17.18
CA THR A 818 -23.95 -15.16 15.94
C THR A 818 -25.03 -15.35 14.86
N ALA A 819 -25.43 -14.26 14.18
CA ALA A 819 -26.43 -14.28 13.11
C ALA A 819 -26.02 -15.12 11.87
N ASN A 820 -27.01 -15.66 11.15
CA ASN A 820 -26.84 -16.69 10.11
C ASN A 820 -26.62 -16.12 8.69
N ARG A 821 -25.79 -16.80 7.86
CA ARG A 821 -25.70 -16.56 6.40
C ARG A 821 -25.09 -17.73 5.58
N ASP A 822 -25.49 -17.79 4.31
CA ASP A 822 -24.96 -18.57 3.18
C ASP A 822 -23.42 -18.65 2.99
N ALA A 823 -23.02 -19.72 2.30
CA ALA A 823 -21.64 -20.16 2.07
C ALA A 823 -20.78 -19.34 1.07
N GLY A 824 -21.06 -18.05 0.85
CA GLY A 824 -20.42 -17.24 -0.21
C GLY A 824 -19.95 -15.83 0.18
N ASN A 825 -20.00 -15.44 1.46
CA ASN A 825 -19.64 -14.10 1.92
C ASN A 825 -18.32 -14.08 2.71
N ALA A 826 -17.58 -12.96 2.62
CA ALA A 826 -16.15 -12.89 2.92
C ALA A 826 -15.75 -12.27 4.27
N ILE A 827 -16.69 -11.77 5.07
CA ILE A 827 -16.61 -11.86 6.54
C ILE A 827 -18.00 -12.32 6.96
N SER A 828 -18.12 -13.51 7.54
CA SER A 828 -19.37 -13.98 8.14
C SER A 828 -19.11 -15.15 9.09
N GLN A 829 -19.67 -15.05 10.29
CA GLN A 829 -19.94 -16.22 11.12
C GLN A 829 -21.01 -17.07 10.43
N ARG A 830 -20.95 -18.39 10.60
CA ARG A 830 -22.00 -19.33 10.17
C ARG A 830 -22.79 -19.77 11.40
N GLN A 831 -24.05 -20.14 11.23
CA GLN A 831 -24.82 -20.83 12.28
C GLN A 831 -24.05 -22.08 12.76
N GLY A 832 -23.88 -22.22 14.08
CA GLY A 832 -23.00 -23.24 14.68
C GLY A 832 -21.53 -22.82 14.82
N ALA A 833 -21.19 -21.55 14.57
CA ALA A 833 -19.89 -20.99 14.87
C ALA A 833 -19.54 -21.06 16.36
N VAL A 834 -18.29 -21.47 16.64
CA VAL A 834 -17.58 -21.30 17.92
C VAL A 834 -17.28 -19.80 18.17
N GLY A 835 -18.34 -19.02 18.40
CA GLY A 835 -18.37 -17.60 18.82
C GLY A 835 -17.75 -16.57 17.86
N GLY A 836 -17.56 -15.34 18.34
CA GLY A 836 -16.85 -14.27 17.61
C GLY A 836 -17.41 -12.87 17.83
N PHE A 837 -16.92 -11.90 17.05
CA PHE A 837 -17.33 -10.49 17.17
C PHE A 837 -18.56 -10.12 16.33
N VAL A 838 -19.51 -9.42 16.94
CA VAL A 838 -20.74 -8.90 16.32
C VAL A 838 -20.89 -7.40 16.57
N ALA A 839 -21.73 -6.75 15.76
CA ALA A 839 -22.28 -5.43 16.05
C ALA A 839 -23.61 -5.62 16.83
N ALA A 840 -23.53 -5.60 18.16
CA ALA A 840 -24.68 -5.81 19.04
C ALA A 840 -25.41 -4.49 19.32
N GLN A 841 -26.73 -4.47 19.20
CA GLN A 841 -27.54 -3.31 19.60
C GLN A 841 -27.41 -3.05 21.10
N ALA A 842 -27.24 -1.79 21.48
CA ALA A 842 -27.03 -1.34 22.87
C ALA A 842 -27.85 -0.09 23.18
N GLN A 843 -28.05 0.20 24.47
CA GLN A 843 -28.65 1.47 24.92
C GLN A 843 -27.63 2.62 24.92
N SER A 844 -26.33 2.30 24.98
CA SER A 844 -25.25 3.27 25.00
C SER A 844 -23.94 2.73 24.41
N ALA A 845 -23.06 3.65 24.05
CA ALA A 845 -21.66 3.38 23.65
C ALA A 845 -20.82 2.63 24.72
N LYS A 846 -21.29 2.52 25.98
CA LYS A 846 -20.52 1.94 27.09
C LYS A 846 -20.75 0.43 27.28
N GLU A 847 -21.74 -0.17 26.62
CA GLU A 847 -22.11 -1.59 26.79
C GLU A 847 -21.24 -2.58 26.00
N GLY A 848 -20.35 -2.09 25.13
CA GLY A 848 -19.48 -2.95 24.30
C GLY A 848 -18.47 -3.77 25.07
N THR A 849 -17.97 -4.83 24.43
CA THR A 849 -16.77 -5.55 24.88
C THR A 849 -15.61 -4.54 24.93
N SER A 850 -14.84 -4.55 26.02
CA SER A 850 -13.56 -3.83 26.03
C SER A 850 -12.66 -4.48 25.00
N VAL A 851 -11.98 -3.69 24.18
CA VAL A 851 -11.00 -4.16 23.21
C VAL A 851 -9.67 -3.46 23.42
N LYS A 852 -8.60 -4.12 23.00
CA LYS A 852 -7.23 -3.64 23.00
C LYS A 852 -6.70 -3.78 21.57
N LEU A 853 -5.97 -2.77 21.13
CA LEU A 853 -5.31 -2.79 19.83
C LEU A 853 -3.87 -3.22 20.01
N TYR A 854 -3.45 -4.21 19.24
CA TYR A 854 -2.06 -4.61 19.16
C TYR A 854 -1.54 -4.33 17.76
N ALA A 855 -0.45 -3.59 17.62
CA ALA A 855 0.24 -3.47 16.34
C ALA A 855 1.37 -4.50 16.26
N TYR A 856 1.63 -4.99 15.06
CA TYR A 856 2.83 -5.79 14.82
C TYR A 856 4.02 -4.82 14.67
N ASP A 857 4.93 -4.85 15.62
CA ASP A 857 5.97 -3.81 15.74
C ASP A 857 7.34 -4.40 16.13
N ILE A 858 8.39 -3.71 15.70
CA ILE A 858 9.79 -3.96 16.07
C ILE A 858 10.27 -2.67 16.73
N GLU A 859 10.56 -2.73 18.04
CA GLU A 859 10.79 -1.51 18.81
C GLU A 859 12.02 -0.74 18.31
N ALA A 860 11.82 0.53 17.94
CA ALA A 860 12.88 1.41 17.48
C ALA A 860 13.85 1.74 18.63
N TYR A 861 15.15 1.66 18.35
CA TYR A 861 16.16 2.01 19.34
C TYR A 861 16.22 3.54 19.49
N ALA A 862 15.74 4.06 20.61
CA ALA A 862 16.00 5.45 20.96
C ALA A 862 17.51 5.61 21.25
N VAL A 863 18.14 6.64 20.69
CA VAL A 863 19.46 7.07 21.18
C VAL A 863 19.23 7.60 22.59
N ALA A 864 19.59 6.81 23.60
CA ALA A 864 19.70 7.30 24.96
C ALA A 864 20.79 8.38 24.99
N ASP A 865 20.55 9.46 25.74
CA ASP A 865 21.65 10.33 26.18
C ASP A 865 22.69 9.44 26.86
N GLU A 866 23.98 9.62 26.53
CA GLU A 866 25.05 8.78 27.09
C GLU A 866 24.93 8.74 28.62
N PRO A 867 24.91 7.55 29.26
CA PRO A 867 24.82 7.48 30.71
C PRO A 867 26.08 8.09 31.31
N THR A 868 25.98 9.32 31.79
CA THR A 868 27.03 9.99 32.58
C THR A 868 27.31 9.15 33.81
N THR A 869 28.36 8.33 33.78
CA THR A 869 28.65 7.31 34.78
C THR A 869 28.86 7.93 36.17
N PRO A 870 27.97 7.67 37.15
CA PRO A 870 28.24 8.01 38.54
C PRO A 870 28.97 6.83 39.16
N THR A 871 30.31 6.88 39.18
CA THR A 871 31.11 5.90 39.93
C THR A 871 30.95 6.14 41.44
N THR A 872 30.05 5.39 42.06
CA THR A 872 29.92 5.33 43.53
C THR A 872 30.85 4.24 44.09
N PRO A 873 31.55 4.43 45.24
CA PRO A 873 32.67 3.57 45.62
C PRO A 873 32.26 2.18 46.13
N GLY A 874 33.11 1.18 45.85
CA GLY A 874 32.97 -0.17 46.39
C GLY A 874 33.26 -0.25 47.89
N THR A 875 32.61 -1.20 48.55
CA THR A 875 32.74 -1.50 49.98
C THR A 875 34.13 -2.01 50.37
N THR A 876 34.67 -1.53 51.49
CA THR A 876 35.98 -1.89 52.04
C THR A 876 35.98 -3.25 52.75
N ASP A 877 36.98 -4.08 52.45
CA ASP A 877 37.35 -5.28 53.23
C ASP A 877 38.54 -4.94 54.17
N PRO A 878 38.46 -5.15 55.49
CA PRO A 878 39.43 -4.59 56.43
C PRO A 878 40.49 -5.61 56.89
N ASN A 879 41.58 -5.81 56.14
CA ASN A 879 42.81 -6.47 56.67
C ASN A 879 44.08 -6.31 55.80
N THR A 880 44.79 -5.17 55.89
CA THR A 880 46.28 -5.13 55.77
C THR A 880 46.84 -3.76 56.21
N PRO A 881 48.03 -3.68 56.86
CA PRO A 881 48.46 -2.44 57.52
C PRO A 881 49.40 -1.52 56.70
N VAL A 882 48.99 -0.25 56.60
CA VAL A 882 49.73 0.95 57.08
C VAL A 882 51.01 1.45 56.33
N MET A 883 50.83 2.62 55.66
CA MET A 883 51.75 3.79 55.54
C MET A 883 52.95 3.81 54.53
N PRO A 884 53.50 5.01 54.17
CA PRO A 884 52.92 6.37 54.19
C PRO A 884 53.28 7.31 52.98
N ILE A 885 52.78 8.57 53.05
CA ILE A 885 53.39 9.87 52.62
C ILE A 885 52.78 10.66 51.44
N ALA A 886 52.43 11.92 51.77
CA ALA A 886 52.37 13.17 50.98
C ALA A 886 51.26 13.43 49.93
N THR A 887 50.22 14.11 50.41
CA THR A 887 49.67 15.36 49.83
C THR A 887 50.76 16.48 49.83
N PRO A 888 50.56 17.74 49.31
CA PRO A 888 49.30 18.40 48.88
C PRO A 888 49.36 19.26 47.59
N PHE A 889 48.21 19.62 47.02
CA PHE A 889 47.64 20.99 47.09
C PHE A 889 46.47 21.19 46.11
N THR A 890 45.38 21.75 46.63
CA THR A 890 44.26 22.30 45.86
C THR A 890 44.35 23.82 45.82
N ARG A 891 43.88 24.45 44.73
CA ARG A 891 43.37 25.83 44.79
C ARG A 891 42.27 26.07 43.76
N LYS A 892 41.16 26.67 44.21
CA LYS A 892 40.09 27.26 43.40
C LYS A 892 40.24 28.78 43.37
N GLY A 893 39.77 29.40 42.29
CA GLY A 893 39.16 30.74 42.33
C GLY A 893 40.07 31.94 42.02
N GLY A 894 39.54 32.87 41.22
CA GLY A 894 40.16 34.15 40.85
C GLY A 894 39.49 34.68 39.56
N SER A 895 39.22 35.98 39.46
CA SER A 895 38.26 36.53 38.50
C SER A 895 38.73 37.80 37.78
N LEU A 896 37.98 38.16 36.72
CA LEU A 896 37.84 39.49 36.09
C LEU A 896 39.00 40.07 35.26
N GLY A 897 38.61 40.89 34.28
CA GLY A 897 39.42 42.02 33.81
C GLY A 897 39.59 42.10 32.29
N ALA A 898 38.89 43.03 31.64
CA ALA A 898 39.14 43.40 30.25
C ALA A 898 39.87 44.75 30.18
N GLY A 899 40.76 44.90 29.20
CA GLY A 899 41.26 46.21 28.76
C GLY A 899 42.70 46.53 29.14
N ASP A 900 43.66 45.95 28.41
CA ASP A 900 44.87 46.67 28.02
C ASP A 900 45.12 46.43 26.52
N LEU A 901 44.73 47.45 25.76
CA LEU A 901 45.04 47.63 24.34
C LEU A 901 46.43 48.29 24.26
N VAL A 902 47.26 48.00 23.24
CA VAL A 902 47.92 49.01 22.36
C VAL A 902 49.09 48.46 21.50
N LEU A 903 48.98 48.79 20.20
CA LEU A 903 50.00 48.96 19.14
C LEU A 903 50.70 47.78 18.40
N ALA A 904 50.72 48.02 17.08
CA ALA A 904 51.83 47.86 16.13
C ALA A 904 52.01 46.55 15.32
N LEU A 905 51.37 46.53 14.15
CA LEU A 905 52.02 46.52 12.81
C LEU A 905 53.26 45.61 12.58
N ALA A 906 53.13 44.62 11.67
CA ALA A 906 53.70 44.64 10.30
C ALA A 906 53.91 43.23 9.69
N GLY A 907 53.95 43.12 8.35
CA GLY A 907 54.47 41.94 7.61
C GLY A 907 53.43 41.11 6.83
N LEU A 908 52.78 41.62 5.77
CA LEU A 908 53.20 41.58 4.35
C LEU A 908 53.30 40.19 3.67
N PHE A 909 52.28 39.93 2.83
CA PHE A 909 52.30 39.39 1.45
C PHE A 909 53.51 38.60 0.88
N GLY A 910 53.16 37.54 0.13
CA GLY A 910 53.99 36.92 -0.93
C GLY A 910 54.26 35.43 -0.69
N LEU A 911 54.22 34.52 -1.67
CA LEU A 911 54.10 34.67 -3.13
C LEU A 911 53.49 33.39 -3.74
N ALA A 912 52.86 33.48 -4.91
CA ALA A 912 52.35 32.31 -5.65
C ALA A 912 53.03 32.16 -7.02
N MET A 913 53.13 30.89 -7.48
CA MET A 913 53.57 30.40 -8.79
C MET A 913 55.04 30.60 -9.21
N VAL A 914 55.62 29.60 -9.87
CA VAL A 914 55.82 29.62 -11.35
C VAL A 914 56.42 28.29 -11.90
N ARG A 915 55.65 27.64 -12.81
CA ARG A 915 56.10 26.79 -13.96
C ARG A 915 56.80 25.43 -13.67
N ARG A 916 56.81 24.44 -14.58
CA ARG A 916 56.44 24.37 -16.03
C ARG A 916 56.12 22.92 -16.51
N ARG A 917 55.13 22.77 -17.42
CA ARG A 917 55.07 22.02 -18.74
C ARG A 917 55.83 20.67 -18.89
N ARG A 918 55.50 19.72 -19.78
CA ARG A 918 54.54 19.40 -20.90
C ARG A 918 54.79 17.88 -21.17
N GLY A 919 53.97 17.06 -21.81
CA GLY A 919 52.68 17.22 -22.50
C GLY A 919 52.61 16.22 -23.67
N SER A 920 51.50 15.49 -23.79
CA SER A 920 51.09 14.67 -24.96
C SER A 920 49.61 14.32 -24.79
#